data_AF-A0AAV9UTY1-F1
#
_entry.id   AF-A0AAV9UTY1-F1
#
_cell.length_a   1.000
_cell.length_b   1.000
_cell.length_c   1.000
_cell.angle_alpha   90.00
_cell.angle_beta   90.00
_cell.angle_gamma   90.00
#
_symmetry.space_group_name_H-M   'P 1'
#
loop_
_entity.id
_entity.type
_entity.pdbx_description
1 polymer ?
#
loop_
_entity_poly.entity_id
_entity_poly.type
_entity_poly.pdbx_seq_one_letter_code
_entity_poly.pdbx_strand_id
1 'polypeptide(L)'
;MCDAPPLPQPLQPHEHPALLRLQWPHSSTNSNPSRKRPADSITHHGAEPDCTWNHLDWSNPQPQHHHLDHHTHPHRHHDVHDVYHRDTPTPPPPSGLFMPGTKRLRLQTAVAASASTGPASGTTLHTGGPASDAGSVFSMTNSHLHLSSSPAPSYAPTPLGLPAGPGAGAGSRWSYPPSRSLTPLLAANPDRMKRQKGRRDKLDYAISAALCPFCPNRPHHKLHTTPTFTTAVHQHPHSRPCVLFFTRALFLCFNYTSTYPMWAHGDLDLLLLNASPAPLPSLAASASTASALADSSNDQTPLHRVHCAGSVLAIAVSDDYVYAGTQSGDIVVFSIDTYDHVTDLKGHSRCVLSLILSDDGSLLLSSAGDAVVNIWRAQTFEKVHTIYSTFDVGDVFCVAYSSHLSTVYLGAQNTSIQWYDFRTKDRFPKPSLKSHPSKRSHRFFDSLGPGGSATPQPPSRTSDADVSYHESQLLEIPSSNIVQYAHYGYVYCMLLVDSFSRDGDQILVSGGGDGSIKLWEIDPDTSAIRAEKSKSLSSGDSGVLCMATRDQFLYCGLTDGEISIWDLDSQTLIRSIRGHQDDVQTMTARDNYIWSGSASGYVRKWSQRFELLGRWKAHEGLILSSAIKTVKGKDIYLSGGNDDCVAIWDVSTHEDDQPSTHKTTEDEMHSALRKLVSYRTVANDPTFSEDCRQGASFLKSMFRQFGAQSFLIPTSDSRNPIVFAKFTPPEPPPSPTPTTTTPPQTVLFYGHYDVISAGAAPNSQWITEPFELTGMNSYLYGRGVSDNKGPVLAAIFAAGELAQNNELTSNIVFLIEGEEEAGSRGFKDAVKKYKDFIGPVDWILLANSYWLDDEAPCVTYGLRGVVHASVEVQSDRPDLHSGVDGSREAREPVIDMVNLLAKLTSDDGKIMIPGFHEPVRPVTPAEEAMYTEITREFSQRPFSTGAPLKDHLMSRWRYPSLTIHRVNVSGPTNATVIPRSASAAISLRIVPDQKLSAVCDSLTGYLRAQFANFNSPNHLRVSIDHASEWWLGDPENKAFRTLARAVEEVWGKRPLFIREGGSIPAVRFLEMEFGAAAAHLPCGQASDHAHLDNERIRVANLYKSKSIMKKVFRELPL
;
A
#
# COMPACT_ATOMS: atom_id res chain seq x y z
N MET A 1 30.38 24.08 50.53
CA MET A 1 31.23 24.14 51.73
C MET A 1 31.42 22.74 52.31
N CYS A 2 32.57 22.07 52.19
CA CYS A 2 33.74 22.39 51.36
C CYS A 2 34.37 21.15 50.70
N ASP A 3 34.96 21.18 49.50
CA ASP A 3 34.54 21.67 48.15
C ASP A 3 35.47 20.94 47.11
N ALA A 4 35.31 21.12 45.78
CA ALA A 4 35.83 20.18 44.75
C ALA A 4 37.18 20.54 44.05
N PRO A 5 37.92 19.53 43.53
CA PRO A 5 38.95 19.68 42.48
C PRO A 5 38.67 18.73 41.25
N PRO A 6 39.46 18.71 40.15
CA PRO A 6 39.04 19.42 38.92
C PRO A 6 39.00 18.58 37.62
N LEU A 7 38.49 19.20 36.54
CA LEU A 7 38.47 18.68 35.17
C LEU A 7 39.84 18.78 34.45
N PRO A 8 40.15 17.84 33.54
CA PRO A 8 41.14 18.05 32.47
C PRO A 8 40.48 18.35 31.10
N GLN A 9 41.06 19.29 30.34
CA GLN A 9 40.94 19.34 28.87
C GLN A 9 42.34 19.07 28.23
N PRO A 10 42.64 19.39 26.95
CA PRO A 10 43.06 18.37 26.00
C PRO A 10 44.55 18.42 25.65
N LEU A 11 45.08 17.33 25.07
CA LEU A 11 46.43 17.30 24.51
C LEU A 11 46.40 17.30 22.97
N GLN A 12 47.03 18.32 22.40
CA GLN A 12 47.39 18.44 20.98
C GLN A 12 48.83 17.92 20.74
N PRO A 13 49.25 17.63 19.49
CA PRO A 13 50.33 16.68 19.21
C PRO A 13 51.71 17.29 18.89
N HIS A 14 52.78 16.60 19.30
CA HIS A 14 54.19 16.76 18.90
C HIS A 14 54.96 15.45 19.28
N GLU A 15 56.06 15.01 18.65
CA GLU A 15 56.54 15.16 17.26
C GLU A 15 57.63 14.09 16.95
N HIS A 16 58.20 14.10 15.74
CA HIS A 16 59.10 13.07 15.16
C HIS A 16 60.47 12.85 15.86
N PRO A 17 61.23 11.80 15.45
CA PRO A 17 62.36 12.13 14.55
C PRO A 17 62.64 11.16 13.36
N ALA A 18 62.88 11.79 12.20
CA ALA A 18 63.91 11.50 11.17
C ALA A 18 64.10 10.10 10.50
N LEU A 19 63.88 10.04 9.17
CA LEU A 19 64.93 9.96 8.10
C LEU A 19 64.26 9.68 6.73
N LEU A 20 64.00 10.66 5.84
CA LEU A 20 64.88 11.41 4.90
C LEU A 20 65.44 10.65 3.66
N ARG A 21 64.82 10.95 2.50
CA ARG A 21 65.33 11.11 1.12
C ARG A 21 66.32 10.09 0.49
N LEU A 22 65.90 9.57 -0.68
CA LEU A 22 66.63 9.51 -1.98
C LEU A 22 65.55 9.23 -3.05
N GLN A 23 65.19 10.11 -3.99
CA GLN A 23 65.87 10.67 -5.18
C GLN A 23 66.21 9.64 -6.30
N TRP A 24 65.88 10.04 -7.54
CA TRP A 24 65.93 9.28 -8.80
C TRP A 24 67.33 8.74 -9.17
N PRO A 25 67.37 7.78 -10.13
CA PRO A 25 68.20 8.08 -11.31
C PRO A 25 67.58 7.74 -12.69
N HIS A 26 68.10 8.46 -13.68
CA HIS A 26 68.25 8.14 -15.11
C HIS A 26 69.14 6.87 -15.31
N SER A 27 69.31 6.20 -16.46
CA SER A 27 68.68 6.24 -17.81
C SER A 27 69.21 5.10 -18.71
N SER A 28 68.57 4.90 -19.88
CA SER A 28 69.19 4.68 -21.20
C SER A 28 69.82 3.33 -21.63
N THR A 29 69.67 3.09 -22.94
CA THR A 29 70.45 2.26 -23.91
C THR A 29 70.02 0.83 -24.25
N ASN A 30 69.96 0.60 -25.57
CA ASN A 30 70.23 -0.61 -26.35
C ASN A 30 69.47 -1.93 -26.05
N SER A 31 68.64 -2.34 -27.01
CA SER A 31 69.17 -3.03 -28.20
C SER A 31 68.18 -3.14 -29.36
N ASN A 32 68.72 -3.10 -30.58
CA ASN A 32 68.09 -3.55 -31.82
C ASN A 32 68.99 -4.69 -32.34
N PRO A 33 68.45 -5.87 -32.66
CA PRO A 33 68.65 -6.30 -34.04
C PRO A 33 67.52 -7.15 -34.65
N SER A 34 67.54 -7.17 -35.99
CA SER A 34 66.94 -8.17 -36.90
C SER A 34 65.40 -8.25 -36.97
N ARG A 35 64.72 -8.03 -38.11
CA ARG A 35 64.92 -8.43 -39.53
C ARG A 35 64.35 -9.82 -39.87
N LYS A 36 63.07 -9.85 -40.26
CA LYS A 36 62.55 -10.65 -41.40
C LYS A 36 61.13 -10.23 -41.82
N ARG A 37 60.93 -9.94 -43.10
CA ARG A 37 59.72 -10.30 -43.88
C ARG A 37 59.90 -11.79 -44.32
N PRO A 38 58.90 -12.54 -44.83
CA PRO A 38 57.95 -12.16 -45.91
C PRO A 38 56.66 -11.48 -45.39
N ALA A 39 55.83 -10.78 -46.15
CA ALA A 39 55.56 -10.69 -47.59
C ALA A 39 54.75 -11.86 -48.20
N ASP A 40 53.50 -11.55 -48.55
CA ASP A 40 52.68 -12.02 -49.69
C ASP A 40 51.23 -11.65 -49.32
N SER A 41 50.56 -10.62 -49.84
CA SER A 41 50.41 -10.10 -51.20
C SER A 41 49.58 -11.01 -52.11
N ILE A 42 48.34 -10.58 -52.40
CA ILE A 42 47.80 -10.43 -53.76
C ILE A 42 46.49 -9.62 -53.69
N THR A 43 46.29 -8.75 -54.67
CA THR A 43 45.09 -7.91 -54.89
C THR A 43 44.12 -8.58 -55.86
N HIS A 44 42.82 -8.31 -55.76
CA HIS A 44 41.91 -7.85 -56.85
C HIS A 44 40.52 -7.57 -56.23
N HIS A 45 39.87 -6.42 -56.46
CA HIS A 45 39.12 -6.01 -57.66
C HIS A 45 38.02 -7.00 -58.09
N GLY A 46 36.77 -6.52 -58.20
CA GLY A 46 35.77 -7.18 -59.05
C GLY A 46 34.30 -7.03 -58.64
N ALA A 47 33.70 -5.91 -59.04
CA ALA A 47 32.39 -5.79 -59.70
C ALA A 47 31.15 -6.60 -59.23
N GLU A 48 30.01 -5.90 -59.12
CA GLU A 48 28.68 -6.44 -59.46
C GLU A 48 28.67 -6.91 -60.93
N PRO A 49 27.86 -7.91 -61.32
CA PRO A 49 26.55 -7.54 -61.84
C PRO A 49 25.39 -8.52 -61.55
N ASP A 50 24.21 -7.93 -61.35
CA ASP A 50 22.94 -8.11 -62.09
C ASP A 50 22.61 -9.40 -62.89
N CYS A 51 21.30 -9.71 -62.95
CA CYS A 51 20.59 -10.55 -63.94
C CYS A 51 20.88 -12.09 -63.97
N THR A 52 19.98 -13.00 -64.39
CA THR A 52 18.52 -12.94 -64.74
C THR A 52 17.90 -14.36 -64.73
N TRP A 53 16.61 -14.44 -64.38
CA TRP A 53 15.52 -15.30 -64.91
C TRP A 53 15.77 -16.61 -65.67
N ASN A 54 14.97 -17.65 -65.37
CA ASN A 54 14.21 -18.54 -66.28
C ASN A 54 13.63 -19.77 -65.53
N HIS A 55 12.46 -20.36 -65.83
CA HIS A 55 11.31 -19.94 -66.65
C HIS A 55 10.00 -20.64 -66.15
N LEU A 56 8.83 -20.17 -66.59
CA LEU A 56 7.48 -20.64 -66.22
C LEU A 56 7.16 -22.13 -66.51
N ASP A 57 6.10 -22.66 -65.87
CA ASP A 57 4.92 -23.13 -66.63
C ASP A 57 3.57 -22.94 -65.86
N TRP A 58 2.43 -23.14 -66.54
CA TRP A 58 1.07 -22.70 -66.15
C TRP A 58 0.11 -23.83 -65.72
N SER A 59 -0.88 -23.52 -64.87
CA SER A 59 -2.32 -23.48 -65.27
C SER A 59 -3.30 -23.26 -64.09
N ASN A 60 -4.50 -22.76 -64.42
CA ASN A 60 -5.66 -22.51 -63.54
C ASN A 60 -6.91 -23.11 -64.22
N PRO A 61 -7.93 -23.60 -63.49
CA PRO A 61 -9.22 -22.90 -63.60
C PRO A 61 -10.14 -22.89 -62.36
N GLN A 62 -10.93 -21.82 -62.27
CA GLN A 62 -12.23 -21.70 -61.56
C GLN A 62 -13.40 -21.84 -62.59
N PRO A 63 -14.70 -21.66 -62.25
CA PRO A 63 -15.48 -22.10 -61.08
C PRO A 63 -16.87 -22.70 -61.49
N GLN A 64 -17.72 -23.10 -60.53
CA GLN A 64 -19.22 -22.99 -60.52
C GLN A 64 -19.76 -23.63 -59.22
N HIS A 65 -20.50 -22.94 -58.34
CA HIS A 65 -21.90 -22.43 -58.40
C HIS A 65 -23.00 -23.47 -58.15
N HIS A 66 -23.72 -23.29 -57.03
CA HIS A 66 -25.18 -23.29 -56.99
C HIS A 66 -25.66 -22.19 -56.01
N HIS A 67 -26.95 -21.89 -55.99
CA HIS A 67 -27.47 -20.55 -55.63
C HIS A 67 -28.89 -20.64 -55.02
N LEU A 68 -29.33 -19.56 -54.35
CA LEU A 68 -30.72 -19.27 -53.87
C LEU A 68 -31.13 -20.03 -52.57
N ASP A 69 -31.96 -19.51 -51.67
CA ASP A 69 -32.64 -18.19 -51.63
C ASP A 69 -32.96 -17.69 -50.19
N HIS A 70 -33.48 -16.46 -50.09
CA HIS A 70 -33.98 -15.87 -48.83
C HIS A 70 -35.26 -16.53 -48.28
N HIS A 71 -35.48 -16.51 -46.95
CA HIS A 71 -36.53 -15.67 -46.31
C HIS A 71 -36.76 -15.86 -44.77
N THR A 72 -37.17 -14.76 -44.12
CA THR A 72 -38.07 -14.64 -42.92
C THR A 72 -37.68 -15.14 -41.51
N HIS A 73 -37.56 -14.15 -40.59
CA HIS A 73 -38.00 -14.17 -39.17
C HIS A 73 -39.48 -14.61 -39.01
N PRO A 74 -40.01 -15.01 -37.81
CA PRO A 74 -39.71 -14.47 -36.46
C PRO A 74 -39.52 -15.56 -35.35
N HIS A 75 -39.20 -15.34 -34.07
CA HIS A 75 -39.34 -14.21 -33.11
C HIS A 75 -40.72 -14.06 -32.43
N ARG A 76 -41.00 -14.79 -31.33
CA ARG A 76 -41.49 -14.25 -30.01
C ARG A 76 -42.26 -15.23 -29.08
N HIS A 77 -42.01 -15.05 -27.77
CA HIS A 77 -42.93 -15.20 -26.60
C HIS A 77 -43.53 -16.60 -26.28
N HIS A 78 -43.64 -17.00 -25.01
CA HIS A 78 -44.60 -16.59 -23.94
C HIS A 78 -46.07 -16.82 -24.39
N ASP A 79 -46.98 -17.34 -23.55
CA ASP A 79 -47.09 -17.07 -22.11
C ASP A 79 -47.60 -18.24 -21.22
N VAL A 80 -47.80 -17.93 -19.93
CA VAL A 80 -48.19 -18.82 -18.82
C VAL A 80 -49.73 -18.91 -18.68
N HIS A 81 -50.31 -20.06 -18.28
CA HIS A 81 -51.22 -20.24 -17.11
C HIS A 81 -52.11 -21.51 -17.06
N ASP A 82 -52.46 -21.89 -15.81
CA ASP A 82 -53.72 -22.53 -15.34
C ASP A 82 -54.07 -24.02 -15.67
N VAL A 83 -54.81 -24.80 -14.83
CA VAL A 83 -55.03 -24.82 -13.35
C VAL A 83 -55.76 -26.14 -12.92
N TYR A 84 -55.72 -26.53 -11.62
CA TYR A 84 -56.39 -27.72 -10.98
C TYR A 84 -55.92 -29.13 -11.45
N HIS A 85 -56.03 -30.24 -10.70
CA HIS A 85 -56.67 -30.58 -9.40
C HIS A 85 -55.77 -31.54 -8.55
N ARG A 86 -55.84 -31.43 -7.21
CA ARG A 86 -56.17 -32.45 -6.15
C ARG A 86 -55.88 -33.96 -6.36
N ASP A 87 -55.57 -34.79 -5.34
CA ASP A 87 -55.82 -34.76 -3.87
C ASP A 87 -54.66 -35.35 -3.00
N THR A 88 -54.77 -35.26 -1.66
CA THR A 88 -53.92 -35.95 -0.64
C THR A 88 -54.75 -36.45 0.55
N PRO A 89 -54.24 -37.43 1.35
CA PRO A 89 -54.08 -37.21 2.81
C PRO A 89 -52.85 -37.89 3.47
N THR A 90 -52.68 -37.74 4.79
CA THR A 90 -51.48 -38.09 5.63
C THR A 90 -51.89 -38.85 6.94
N PRO A 91 -51.05 -38.97 8.02
CA PRO A 91 -49.80 -39.73 8.30
C PRO A 91 -50.03 -40.78 9.46
N PRO A 92 -49.17 -41.13 10.47
CA PRO A 92 -47.69 -41.06 10.67
C PRO A 92 -46.87 -42.41 10.94
N PRO A 93 -46.62 -42.99 12.16
CA PRO A 93 -45.35 -43.73 12.46
C PRO A 93 -45.52 -45.10 13.23
N PRO A 94 -44.55 -45.71 13.99
CA PRO A 94 -43.07 -45.60 14.10
C PRO A 94 -42.28 -46.97 14.08
N SER A 95 -40.97 -46.96 14.42
CA SER A 95 -40.05 -48.09 14.82
C SER A 95 -39.49 -49.04 13.73
N GLY A 96 -38.31 -49.68 13.88
CA GLY A 96 -37.20 -49.48 14.84
C GLY A 96 -36.06 -50.54 14.81
N LEU A 97 -34.86 -50.18 15.31
CA LEU A 97 -33.73 -51.01 15.83
C LEU A 97 -32.88 -51.96 14.93
N PHE A 98 -31.66 -52.22 15.43
CA PHE A 98 -30.62 -53.25 15.11
C PHE A 98 -29.55 -53.05 13.99
N MET A 99 -28.32 -52.83 14.47
CA MET A 99 -27.01 -53.31 13.96
C MET A 99 -26.64 -54.63 14.72
N PRO A 100 -25.51 -55.35 14.46
CA PRO A 100 -24.47 -55.22 13.42
C PRO A 100 -24.20 -56.55 12.64
N GLY A 101 -23.20 -56.57 11.73
CA GLY A 101 -22.66 -57.82 11.19
C GLY A 101 -21.40 -57.68 10.31
N THR A 102 -20.28 -58.29 10.69
CA THR A 102 -19.02 -58.35 9.92
C THR A 102 -18.75 -59.74 9.36
N LYS A 103 -18.04 -59.86 8.22
CA LYS A 103 -17.40 -61.12 7.76
C LYS A 103 -16.28 -60.93 6.73
N ARG A 104 -15.32 -61.88 6.71
CA ARG A 104 -14.12 -62.00 5.84
C ARG A 104 -14.20 -63.23 4.92
N LEU A 105 -13.35 -63.28 3.87
CA LEU A 105 -12.73 -64.41 3.14
C LEU A 105 -11.73 -63.79 2.11
N ARG A 106 -10.64 -64.37 1.58
CA ARG A 106 -9.89 -65.66 1.68
C ARG A 106 -8.40 -65.38 2.08
N LEU A 107 -7.52 -66.30 2.50
CA LEU A 107 -6.80 -67.44 1.85
C LEU A 107 -5.95 -67.05 0.62
N GLN A 108 -4.66 -67.44 0.48
CA GLN A 108 -4.06 -68.77 0.77
C GLN A 108 -2.65 -68.81 1.47
N THR A 109 -2.39 -69.98 2.06
CA THR A 109 -1.17 -70.77 2.47
C THR A 109 0.25 -70.39 1.98
N ALA A 110 1.39 -70.87 2.55
CA ALA A 110 1.65 -72.07 3.41
C ALA A 110 3.00 -72.06 4.21
N VAL A 111 3.14 -72.93 5.24
CA VAL A 111 4.38 -73.62 5.74
C VAL A 111 5.51 -72.73 6.33
N ALA A 112 6.24 -72.99 7.43
CA ALA A 112 6.35 -73.99 8.52
C ALA A 112 7.14 -73.34 9.70
N ALA A 113 7.49 -73.93 10.86
CA ALA A 113 6.95 -74.94 11.79
C ALA A 113 7.91 -75.00 13.02
N SER A 114 7.54 -75.68 14.12
CA SER A 114 8.22 -75.73 15.45
C SER A 114 8.26 -74.38 16.22
N ALA A 115 7.92 -74.22 17.50
CA ALA A 115 7.95 -75.06 18.73
C ALA A 115 9.34 -75.15 19.40
N SER A 116 9.53 -75.13 20.74
CA SER A 116 8.68 -74.78 21.90
C SER A 116 9.47 -75.07 23.20
N THR A 117 9.52 -74.17 24.20
CA THR A 117 9.73 -74.49 25.66
C THR A 117 9.95 -73.23 26.52
N GLY A 118 9.52 -73.28 27.79
CA GLY A 118 10.23 -72.66 28.93
C GLY A 118 10.46 -73.77 30.00
N PRO A 119 10.58 -73.48 31.31
CA PRO A 119 10.95 -72.22 31.99
C PRO A 119 12.00 -72.43 33.12
N ALA A 120 12.16 -71.44 34.01
CA ALA A 120 12.58 -71.52 35.43
C ALA A 120 14.08 -71.59 35.89
N SER A 121 14.44 -70.58 36.72
CA SER A 121 15.21 -70.61 37.99
C SER A 121 16.58 -71.28 38.19
N GLY A 122 17.55 -70.51 38.73
CA GLY A 122 18.19 -70.86 40.03
C GLY A 122 19.72 -70.77 40.20
N THR A 123 20.20 -69.92 41.13
CA THR A 123 21.35 -70.12 42.08
C THR A 123 22.81 -70.34 41.54
N THR A 124 23.95 -69.96 42.16
CA THR A 124 24.29 -69.31 43.46
C THR A 124 25.77 -68.81 43.56
N LEU A 125 26.01 -67.79 44.41
CA LEU A 125 27.16 -67.57 45.34
C LEU A 125 28.58 -67.07 44.91
N HIS A 126 29.26 -66.50 45.93
CA HIS A 126 30.70 -66.13 46.10
C HIS A 126 31.25 -64.89 45.34
N THR A 127 32.08 -63.99 45.91
CA THR A 127 32.43 -63.63 47.32
C THR A 127 33.17 -62.27 47.35
N GLY A 128 33.14 -61.52 48.46
CA GLY A 128 34.18 -60.52 48.79
C GLY A 128 33.74 -59.24 49.52
N GLY A 129 34.22 -59.05 50.75
CA GLY A 129 34.28 -57.78 51.50
C GLY A 129 35.64 -57.68 52.22
N PRO A 130 36.18 -56.49 52.50
CA PRO A 130 35.93 -55.79 53.78
C PRO A 130 35.56 -54.28 53.58
N ALA A 131 34.91 -53.52 54.47
CA ALA A 131 34.77 -53.47 55.94
C ALA A 131 35.78 -52.54 56.66
N SER A 132 35.28 -51.39 57.17
CA SER A 132 35.87 -50.58 58.25
C SER A 132 34.88 -49.51 58.75
N ASP A 133 34.60 -49.46 60.06
CA ASP A 133 33.66 -48.51 60.69
C ASP A 133 34.31 -47.20 61.17
N ALA A 134 33.56 -46.09 61.10
CA ALA A 134 33.51 -45.02 62.11
C ALA A 134 32.40 -43.99 61.77
N GLY A 135 31.63 -43.41 62.69
CA GLY A 135 31.55 -43.70 64.14
C GLY A 135 31.66 -42.48 65.06
N SER A 136 30.79 -41.47 64.95
CA SER A 136 30.64 -40.45 66.00
C SER A 136 29.21 -39.90 66.11
N VAL A 137 28.78 -39.70 67.35
CA VAL A 137 27.51 -39.05 67.73
C VAL A 137 27.87 -37.86 68.61
N PHE A 138 27.22 -36.70 68.41
CA PHE A 138 27.15 -35.65 69.42
C PHE A 138 25.82 -34.89 69.34
N SER A 139 25.36 -34.36 70.47
CA SER A 139 24.02 -33.79 70.65
C SER A 139 24.03 -32.57 71.58
N MET A 140 23.07 -31.65 71.38
CA MET A 140 22.82 -30.45 72.20
C MET A 140 23.95 -29.39 72.07
N THR A 141 23.76 -28.10 72.39
CA THR A 141 22.84 -27.44 73.36
C THR A 141 22.21 -26.12 72.87
N ASN A 142 21.18 -25.65 73.60
CA ASN A 142 20.57 -24.32 73.45
C ASN A 142 21.45 -23.18 73.99
N SER A 143 21.33 -21.99 73.37
CA SER A 143 21.42 -20.67 74.03
C SER A 143 20.84 -19.61 73.08
N HIS A 144 19.61 -19.12 73.28
CA HIS A 144 19.18 -18.04 74.20
C HIS A 144 19.46 -16.60 73.72
N LEU A 145 18.35 -15.92 73.38
CA LEU A 145 18.00 -14.51 73.63
C LEU A 145 19.05 -13.40 73.46
N HIS A 146 18.67 -12.35 72.71
CA HIS A 146 18.38 -11.08 73.39
C HIS A 146 17.31 -10.24 72.68
N LEU A 147 16.39 -9.70 73.48
CA LEU A 147 15.54 -8.55 73.14
C LEU A 147 16.16 -7.30 73.77
N SER A 148 15.97 -6.14 73.15
CA SER A 148 16.08 -4.83 73.82
C SER A 148 15.13 -3.81 73.15
N SER A 149 14.39 -3.09 73.99
CA SER A 149 13.42 -2.07 73.59
C SER A 149 13.95 -0.65 73.82
N SER A 150 13.18 0.34 73.35
CA SER A 150 13.40 1.79 73.42
C SER A 150 13.85 2.33 74.80
N PRO A 151 14.40 3.56 74.82
CA PRO A 151 13.52 4.66 75.26
C PRO A 151 13.68 5.99 74.48
N ALA A 152 12.70 6.87 74.63
CA ALA A 152 12.81 8.31 74.34
C ALA A 152 13.11 9.10 75.63
N PRO A 153 13.39 10.41 75.54
CA PRO A 153 12.56 11.33 76.32
C PRO A 153 12.17 12.64 75.59
N SER A 154 11.27 13.39 76.23
CA SER A 154 10.54 14.56 75.69
C SER A 154 10.98 15.91 76.28
N TYR A 155 10.72 17.01 75.56
CA TYR A 155 10.45 18.34 76.17
C TYR A 155 9.40 19.13 75.35
N ALA A 156 8.73 20.09 76.01
CA ALA A 156 7.68 21.00 75.50
C ALA A 156 7.64 22.24 76.45
N PRO A 157 6.61 23.11 76.54
CA PRO A 157 5.49 23.49 75.64
C PRO A 157 5.32 25.05 75.49
N THR A 158 4.08 25.53 75.22
CA THR A 158 3.48 26.89 75.51
C THR A 158 3.24 27.87 74.30
N PRO A 159 2.34 28.90 74.38
CA PRO A 159 0.93 28.72 73.93
C PRO A 159 0.17 29.97 73.34
N LEU A 160 -1.15 29.80 73.08
CA LEU A 160 -2.22 30.83 72.91
C LEU A 160 -2.15 31.75 71.65
N GLY A 161 -3.26 32.20 71.06
CA GLY A 161 -4.70 31.97 71.36
C GLY A 161 -5.65 32.52 70.27
N LEU A 162 -6.96 32.25 70.38
CA LEU A 162 -8.04 32.66 69.44
C LEU A 162 -8.64 34.04 69.80
N PRO A 163 -9.32 34.72 68.85
CA PRO A 163 -10.79 34.61 68.76
C PRO A 163 -11.36 34.47 67.32
N ALA A 164 -12.67 34.18 67.21
CA ALA A 164 -13.48 34.18 65.96
C ALA A 164 -13.74 35.64 65.47
N GLY A 165 -14.26 35.96 64.28
CA GLY A 165 -15.06 35.30 63.22
C GLY A 165 -16.13 36.29 62.71
N PRO A 166 -17.18 35.94 61.93
CA PRO A 166 -17.42 34.74 61.12
C PRO A 166 -17.93 35.03 59.68
N GLY A 167 -18.18 33.98 58.87
CA GLY A 167 -19.14 33.99 57.76
C GLY A 167 -18.62 33.49 56.40
N ALA A 168 -19.36 32.70 55.61
CA ALA A 168 -20.60 31.95 55.91
C ALA A 168 -20.75 30.79 54.89
N GLY A 169 -21.32 29.64 55.30
CA GLY A 169 -21.58 28.52 54.38
C GLY A 169 -22.44 27.38 54.95
N ALA A 170 -23.51 27.03 54.22
CA ALA A 170 -24.41 25.88 54.40
C ALA A 170 -25.31 25.78 53.13
N GLY A 171 -25.94 24.68 52.72
CA GLY A 171 -25.95 23.27 53.18
C GLY A 171 -26.02 22.31 51.96
N SER A 172 -26.03 20.97 52.06
CA SER A 172 -27.06 20.07 52.63
C SER A 172 -28.41 20.11 51.86
N ARG A 173 -29.15 19.02 51.55
CA ARG A 173 -29.08 17.60 51.98
C ARG A 173 -30.03 16.68 51.13
N TRP A 174 -29.55 15.55 50.57
CA TRP A 174 -30.28 14.27 50.21
C TRP A 174 -31.54 14.32 49.27
N SER A 175 -31.80 13.38 48.35
CA SER A 175 -32.18 11.96 48.56
C SER A 175 -32.46 11.15 47.24
N TYR A 176 -32.70 9.83 47.35
CA TYR A 176 -32.92 8.77 46.32
C TYR A 176 -34.46 8.48 46.05
N PRO A 177 -34.94 7.41 45.33
CA PRO A 177 -34.74 6.86 43.94
C PRO A 177 -36.13 6.50 43.28
N PRO A 178 -36.45 5.36 42.58
CA PRO A 178 -35.72 4.34 41.76
C PRO A 178 -36.38 3.87 40.42
N SER A 179 -35.67 2.98 39.67
CA SER A 179 -36.19 1.92 38.76
C SER A 179 -36.77 2.35 37.39
N ARG A 180 -37.01 1.54 36.34
CA ARG A 180 -37.01 0.08 35.98
C ARG A 180 -36.61 -0.01 34.47
N SER A 181 -36.32 -1.11 33.75
CA SER A 181 -35.87 -2.50 33.92
C SER A 181 -36.24 -3.28 32.62
N LEU A 182 -35.36 -4.18 32.15
CA LEU A 182 -35.63 -5.35 31.28
C LEU A 182 -35.78 -5.24 29.73
N THR A 183 -35.31 -6.33 29.12
CA THR A 183 -35.26 -6.79 27.72
C THR A 183 -36.24 -7.98 27.52
N PRO A 184 -36.20 -8.86 26.48
CA PRO A 184 -35.77 -8.79 25.06
C PRO A 184 -36.84 -9.39 24.07
N LEU A 185 -36.41 -9.71 22.83
CA LEU A 185 -36.77 -10.90 21.98
C LEU A 185 -37.64 -10.77 20.69
N LEU A 186 -37.13 -11.50 19.69
CA LEU A 186 -37.80 -12.25 18.59
C LEU A 186 -38.51 -11.52 17.41
N ALA A 187 -37.74 -11.42 16.31
CA ALA A 187 -37.99 -12.06 15.00
C ALA A 187 -39.41 -12.12 14.40
N ALA A 188 -39.53 -11.62 13.15
CA ALA A 188 -39.78 -12.48 11.96
C ALA A 188 -39.56 -11.74 10.63
N ASN A 189 -38.95 -12.44 9.66
CA ASN A 189 -39.12 -12.24 8.20
C ASN A 189 -40.38 -13.06 7.78
N PRO A 190 -41.03 -12.95 6.58
CA PRO A 190 -40.45 -12.51 5.31
C PRO A 190 -41.38 -11.81 4.26
N ASP A 191 -40.78 -11.53 3.09
CA ASP A 191 -41.30 -11.77 1.72
C ASP A 191 -42.29 -10.79 0.98
N ARG A 192 -41.93 -10.54 -0.30
CA ARG A 192 -42.80 -10.20 -1.49
C ARG A 192 -43.55 -8.84 -1.55
N MET A 193 -43.81 -8.23 -2.71
CA MET A 193 -43.41 -8.51 -4.12
C MET A 193 -43.54 -7.26 -5.03
N LYS A 194 -42.71 -7.19 -6.11
CA LYS A 194 -42.98 -6.62 -7.47
C LYS A 194 -43.37 -5.11 -7.60
N ARG A 195 -42.71 -4.32 -8.47
CA ARG A 195 -43.04 -4.01 -9.90
C ARG A 195 -44.50 -3.52 -10.11
N GLN A 196 -44.81 -2.48 -10.90
CA GLN A 196 -44.13 -2.04 -12.16
C GLN A 196 -44.48 -0.59 -12.62
N LYS A 197 -43.61 -0.01 -13.47
CA LYS A 197 -43.79 1.10 -14.47
C LYS A 197 -45.10 1.95 -14.50
N GLY A 198 -44.94 3.27 -14.36
CA GLY A 198 -44.77 4.18 -15.52
C GLY A 198 -45.94 5.07 -16.02
N ARG A 199 -45.59 6.26 -16.54
CA ARG A 199 -46.45 7.37 -17.08
C ARG A 199 -47.37 8.07 -16.05
N ARG A 200 -47.84 9.30 -16.28
CA ARG A 200 -47.26 10.58 -16.79
C ARG A 200 -48.31 11.68 -16.55
N ASP A 201 -47.87 12.93 -16.49
CA ASP A 201 -48.66 14.17 -16.72
C ASP A 201 -49.73 14.64 -15.71
N LYS A 202 -49.38 15.74 -15.02
CA LYS A 202 -50.16 17.00 -14.77
C LYS A 202 -51.37 17.05 -13.81
N LEU A 203 -51.21 17.94 -12.82
CA LEU A 203 -52.21 18.81 -12.16
C LEU A 203 -53.34 18.10 -11.34
N ASP A 204 -53.95 18.71 -10.32
CA ASP A 204 -54.02 20.14 -9.97
C ASP A 204 -53.91 20.43 -8.45
N TYR A 205 -53.90 21.71 -8.07
CA TYR A 205 -53.59 22.20 -6.69
C TYR A 205 -54.81 22.81 -5.98
N ALA A 206 -55.22 22.29 -4.79
CA ALA A 206 -56.26 22.89 -3.94
C ALA A 206 -56.25 22.34 -2.49
N ILE A 207 -56.62 23.07 -1.42
CA ILE A 207 -56.45 24.51 -1.08
C ILE A 207 -56.77 24.70 0.44
N SER A 208 -56.06 25.62 1.13
CA SER A 208 -56.37 26.16 2.48
C SER A 208 -56.39 25.22 3.72
N ALA A 209 -56.35 25.71 4.98
CA ALA A 209 -55.69 26.88 5.59
C ALA A 209 -55.88 26.89 7.14
N ALA A 210 -54.95 27.52 7.89
CA ALA A 210 -55.16 28.17 9.21
C ALA A 210 -55.50 27.28 10.46
N LEU A 211 -55.26 27.67 11.73
CA LEU A 211 -54.40 28.69 12.38
C LEU A 211 -54.20 28.36 13.88
N CYS A 212 -53.22 29.01 14.55
CA CYS A 212 -53.04 28.97 16.02
C CYS A 212 -53.92 30.00 16.77
N PRO A 213 -54.03 29.91 18.12
CA PRO A 213 -53.94 31.15 18.94
C PRO A 213 -53.35 31.01 20.36
N PHE A 214 -52.52 31.97 20.83
CA PHE A 214 -52.85 32.98 21.87
C PHE A 214 -51.65 33.87 22.27
N CYS A 215 -51.90 34.98 22.98
CA CYS A 215 -50.95 36.08 23.25
C CYS A 215 -51.35 36.89 24.51
N PRO A 216 -50.39 37.54 25.22
CA PRO A 216 -50.36 39.02 25.32
C PRO A 216 -48.89 39.59 25.32
N ASN A 217 -48.56 40.89 25.19
CA ASN A 217 -49.36 42.14 25.15
C ASN A 217 -48.67 43.33 24.37
N ARG A 218 -49.17 44.55 24.65
CA ARG A 218 -48.98 45.93 24.15
C ARG A 218 -47.87 46.78 24.86
N PRO A 219 -47.60 48.09 24.52
CA PRO A 219 -48.40 49.05 23.70
C PRO A 219 -47.70 50.05 22.72
N HIS A 220 -48.36 50.30 21.55
CA HIS A 220 -48.63 51.61 20.88
C HIS A 220 -47.47 52.55 20.41
N HIS A 221 -47.61 53.51 19.44
CA HIS A 221 -48.78 54.15 18.77
C HIS A 221 -48.42 54.71 17.34
N LYS A 222 -49.38 54.68 16.38
CA LYS A 222 -49.95 55.76 15.47
C LYS A 222 -49.05 56.77 14.68
N LEU A 223 -49.43 57.40 13.53
CA LEU A 223 -50.52 57.28 12.50
C LEU A 223 -50.28 58.23 11.27
N HIS A 224 -50.83 57.88 10.07
CA HIS A 224 -51.35 58.77 8.97
C HIS A 224 -50.38 59.78 8.23
N THR A 225 -50.60 60.30 6.98
CA THR A 225 -51.67 60.19 5.93
C THR A 225 -51.22 60.67 4.51
N THR A 226 -51.52 59.91 3.43
CA THR A 226 -52.03 60.28 2.05
C THR A 226 -51.40 61.42 1.19
N PRO A 227 -51.67 61.55 -0.15
CA PRO A 227 -52.59 60.80 -1.03
C PRO A 227 -52.01 60.22 -2.37
N THR A 228 -52.90 59.46 -3.04
CA THR A 228 -52.90 58.79 -4.37
C THR A 228 -52.10 59.35 -5.57
N PHE A 229 -51.54 58.44 -6.39
CA PHE A 229 -51.82 58.34 -7.84
C PHE A 229 -51.62 56.88 -8.35
N THR A 230 -51.65 56.62 -9.66
CA THR A 230 -52.10 55.33 -10.25
C THR A 230 -51.04 54.37 -10.82
N THR A 231 -51.35 53.06 -10.71
CA THR A 231 -50.95 51.91 -11.58
C THR A 231 -49.50 51.36 -11.59
N ALA A 232 -49.44 50.03 -11.81
CA ALA A 232 -48.29 49.19 -12.18
C ALA A 232 -47.13 49.01 -11.16
N VAL A 233 -47.28 48.06 -10.22
CA VAL A 233 -46.17 47.60 -9.34
C VAL A 233 -46.15 46.07 -9.16
N HIS A 234 -44.95 45.53 -9.39
CA HIS A 234 -44.33 44.25 -9.00
C HIS A 234 -44.86 43.46 -7.76
N GLN A 235 -44.56 42.15 -7.80
CA GLN A 235 -44.16 41.37 -6.62
C GLN A 235 -42.87 40.55 -6.87
N HIS A 236 -42.08 40.42 -5.81
CA HIS A 236 -41.04 39.40 -5.54
C HIS A 236 -41.50 38.65 -4.26
N PRO A 237 -40.91 37.51 -3.81
CA PRO A 237 -39.49 37.12 -3.91
C PRO A 237 -39.20 35.61 -4.12
N HIS A 238 -37.97 35.20 -3.80
CA HIS A 238 -37.47 33.82 -3.61
C HIS A 238 -37.04 32.99 -4.83
N SER A 239 -35.88 33.33 -5.38
CA SER A 239 -34.87 32.34 -5.80
C SER A 239 -33.50 32.78 -5.26
N ARG A 240 -32.64 31.83 -4.85
CA ARG A 240 -31.25 32.14 -4.43
C ARG A 240 -30.39 32.29 -5.69
N PRO A 241 -29.49 33.28 -5.79
CA PRO A 241 -28.65 33.44 -6.97
C PRO A 241 -27.59 32.34 -7.02
N CYS A 242 -27.48 31.65 -8.15
CA CYS A 242 -26.38 30.72 -8.42
C CYS A 242 -25.17 31.53 -8.90
N VAL A 243 -24.16 31.67 -8.04
CA VAL A 243 -22.89 32.37 -8.33
C VAL A 243 -21.73 31.45 -7.94
N LEU A 244 -21.43 30.50 -8.84
CA LEU A 244 -20.29 29.58 -8.89
C LEU A 244 -20.36 28.87 -10.26
N PHE A 245 -19.26 28.30 -10.77
CA PHE A 245 -19.03 27.82 -12.15
C PHE A 245 -18.69 28.88 -13.22
N PHE A 246 -17.67 29.73 -12.98
CA PHE A 246 -17.07 30.60 -14.02
C PHE A 246 -15.57 30.84 -13.81
N THR A 247 -14.72 29.94 -14.32
CA THR A 247 -13.25 30.09 -14.31
C THR A 247 -12.64 29.85 -15.70
N ARG A 248 -12.57 28.60 -16.16
CA ARG A 248 -11.82 28.22 -17.39
C ARG A 248 -12.40 28.75 -18.70
N ALA A 249 -13.70 29.06 -18.76
CA ALA A 249 -14.39 29.42 -20.00
C ALA A 249 -14.48 30.94 -20.29
N LEU A 250 -14.46 31.82 -19.28
CA LEU A 250 -14.77 33.24 -19.49
C LEU A 250 -13.57 34.04 -20.04
N PHE A 251 -12.36 33.72 -19.59
CA PHE A 251 -11.14 34.47 -19.96
C PHE A 251 -10.65 34.22 -21.40
N LEU A 252 -11.07 33.13 -22.05
CA LEU A 252 -10.64 32.77 -23.40
C LEU A 252 -11.31 33.59 -24.53
N CYS A 253 -12.27 34.48 -24.22
CA CYS A 253 -13.10 35.11 -25.26
C CYS A 253 -13.34 36.64 -25.17
N PHE A 254 -12.89 37.35 -24.11
CA PHE A 254 -13.12 38.80 -24.01
C PHE A 254 -11.96 39.60 -23.41
N ASN A 255 -11.24 40.33 -24.28
CA ASN A 255 -10.92 41.75 -24.08
C ASN A 255 -10.42 42.37 -25.40
N TYR A 256 -11.22 43.25 -26.01
CA TYR A 256 -10.92 43.87 -27.31
C TYR A 256 -11.25 45.38 -27.28
N THR A 257 -10.57 46.13 -26.39
CA THR A 257 -10.76 47.58 -26.25
C THR A 257 -9.44 48.33 -26.11
N SER A 258 -9.09 49.03 -27.20
CA SER A 258 -8.25 50.23 -27.34
C SER A 258 -7.35 50.68 -26.17
N THR A 259 -6.08 50.90 -26.51
CA THR A 259 -5.15 51.83 -25.86
C THR A 259 -5.76 53.22 -25.59
N TYR A 260 -5.37 53.86 -24.48
CA TYR A 260 -4.62 55.14 -24.46
C TYR A 260 -4.17 55.48 -23.02
N PRO A 261 -2.90 55.84 -22.75
CA PRO A 261 -2.45 56.25 -21.42
C PRO A 261 -2.70 57.74 -21.16
N MET A 262 -3.01 58.11 -19.91
CA MET A 262 -2.92 59.51 -19.46
C MET A 262 -2.43 59.65 -18.01
N TRP A 263 -1.38 60.47 -17.89
CA TRP A 263 -0.97 61.28 -16.74
C TRP A 263 -0.27 60.56 -15.58
N ALA A 264 1.03 60.83 -15.47
CA ALA A 264 1.79 60.78 -14.22
C ALA A 264 2.09 62.22 -13.75
N HIS A 265 2.01 62.49 -12.45
CA HIS A 265 2.86 63.45 -11.71
C HIS A 265 2.37 63.64 -10.26
N GLY A 266 3.32 63.84 -9.34
CA GLY A 266 3.16 64.76 -8.19
C GLY A 266 2.94 64.12 -6.81
N ASP A 267 3.97 64.21 -5.96
CA ASP A 267 3.85 64.05 -4.52
C ASP A 267 3.12 65.24 -3.87
N LEU A 268 2.35 65.01 -2.79
CA LEU A 268 2.57 65.64 -1.48
C LEU A 268 1.71 65.04 -0.35
N ASP A 269 2.06 65.42 0.88
CA ASP A 269 1.56 64.89 2.16
C ASP A 269 0.16 65.34 2.61
N LEU A 270 -0.43 64.46 3.44
CA LEU A 270 -1.25 64.71 4.65
C LEU A 270 -2.31 65.83 4.67
N LEU A 271 -3.53 65.45 5.04
CA LEU A 271 -4.16 66.01 6.26
C LEU A 271 -5.26 65.08 6.84
N LEU A 272 -5.23 64.88 8.16
CA LEU A 272 -6.19 64.07 8.92
C LEU A 272 -6.98 64.93 9.92
N LEU A 273 -8.30 64.76 9.95
CA LEU A 273 -9.18 65.15 11.06
C LEU A 273 -10.40 64.22 11.12
N ASN A 274 -11.03 63.92 12.26
CA ASN A 274 -10.53 63.52 13.59
C ASN A 274 -11.76 63.23 14.48
N ALA A 275 -11.86 62.04 15.10
CA ALA A 275 -12.76 61.80 16.22
C ALA A 275 -12.29 60.60 17.07
N SER A 276 -12.31 60.75 18.38
CA SER A 276 -11.79 59.83 19.43
C SER A 276 -12.36 60.30 20.80
N PRO A 277 -12.20 59.61 21.97
CA PRO A 277 -11.23 58.56 22.31
C PRO A 277 -11.78 57.35 23.12
N ALA A 278 -10.87 56.55 23.68
CA ALA A 278 -11.07 55.29 24.42
C ALA A 278 -11.53 55.44 25.89
N PRO A 279 -11.74 54.33 26.63
CA PRO A 279 -10.63 53.80 27.45
C PRO A 279 -10.43 52.26 27.44
N LEU A 280 -9.38 51.81 28.16
CA LEU A 280 -8.87 50.42 28.30
C LEU A 280 -9.29 49.80 29.68
N PRO A 281 -8.68 48.70 30.19
CA PRO A 281 -8.88 47.27 29.82
C PRO A 281 -9.15 46.34 31.04
N SER A 282 -9.41 45.03 30.86
CA SER A 282 -8.89 43.94 31.75
C SER A 282 -9.31 42.47 31.45
N LEU A 283 -8.31 41.58 31.49
CA LEU A 283 -8.25 40.22 32.08
C LEU A 283 -9.37 39.16 31.85
N ALA A 284 -9.14 38.26 30.90
CA ALA A 284 -9.16 36.77 31.02
C ALA A 284 -8.97 36.11 29.63
N ALA A 285 -8.32 34.96 29.42
CA ALA A 285 -7.26 34.24 30.14
C ALA A 285 -6.57 33.29 29.12
N SER A 286 -5.27 33.00 29.29
CA SER A 286 -4.45 32.16 28.40
C SER A 286 -4.53 30.65 28.74
N ALA A 287 -3.99 29.70 27.96
CA ALA A 287 -3.78 29.53 26.51
C ALA A 287 -3.11 28.15 26.27
N SER A 288 -3.27 27.52 25.10
CA SER A 288 -2.28 26.55 24.55
C SER A 288 -2.52 26.25 23.06
N THR A 289 -1.93 27.07 22.20
CA THR A 289 -1.31 26.67 20.93
C THR A 289 -1.97 25.52 20.13
N ALA A 290 -2.92 25.87 19.25
CA ALA A 290 -2.91 25.22 17.93
C ALA A 290 -1.57 25.56 17.25
N SER A 291 -0.90 24.57 16.63
CA SER A 291 0.40 24.81 15.99
C SER A 291 0.22 25.73 14.79
N ALA A 292 0.92 26.87 14.82
CA ALA A 292 1.18 27.62 13.60
C ALA A 292 2.10 26.77 12.72
N LEU A 293 1.68 26.55 11.47
CA LEU A 293 2.52 25.90 10.46
C LEU A 293 3.81 26.70 10.30
N ALA A 294 4.96 26.06 10.46
CA ALA A 294 6.25 26.70 10.23
C ALA A 294 6.40 27.00 8.74
N ASP A 295 6.60 28.27 8.38
CA ASP A 295 7.02 28.65 7.03
C ASP A 295 8.50 28.28 6.83
N SER A 296 8.76 27.00 6.55
CA SER A 296 10.01 26.54 5.96
C SER A 296 9.99 26.81 4.46
N SER A 297 10.46 27.99 4.07
CA SER A 297 10.50 28.46 2.68
C SER A 297 11.54 27.69 1.84
N ASN A 298 11.14 26.54 1.30
CA ASN A 298 11.82 25.88 0.17
C ASN A 298 11.55 26.68 -1.12
N ASP A 299 12.10 27.90 -1.20
CA ASP A 299 12.03 28.76 -2.38
C ASP A 299 12.93 28.21 -3.49
N GLN A 300 12.42 27.22 -4.23
CA GLN A 300 13.05 26.73 -5.46
C GLN A 300 12.98 27.81 -6.55
N THR A 301 14.08 28.54 -6.73
CA THR A 301 14.28 29.42 -7.88
C THR A 301 14.21 28.62 -9.19
N PRO A 302 13.50 29.09 -10.23
CA PRO A 302 13.54 28.45 -11.54
C PRO A 302 14.95 28.52 -12.14
N LEU A 303 15.33 27.48 -12.89
CA LEU A 303 16.51 27.49 -13.77
C LEU A 303 16.40 28.61 -14.81
N HIS A 304 15.21 28.77 -15.38
CA HIS A 304 14.97 29.71 -16.46
C HIS A 304 13.51 30.15 -16.54
N ARG A 305 13.27 31.28 -17.23
CA ARG A 305 11.94 31.79 -17.60
C ARG A 305 11.98 32.25 -19.05
N VAL A 306 11.20 31.60 -19.90
CA VAL A 306 10.99 32.00 -21.29
C VAL A 306 9.71 32.81 -21.37
N HIS A 307 9.77 34.04 -21.91
CA HIS A 307 8.57 34.85 -22.15
C HIS A 307 8.01 34.59 -23.54
N CYS A 308 6.69 34.43 -23.62
CA CYS A 308 5.92 34.17 -24.85
C CYS A 308 5.13 35.42 -25.25
N ALA A 309 4.63 35.46 -26.49
CA ALA A 309 3.78 36.55 -26.99
C ALA A 309 2.30 36.45 -26.52
N GLY A 310 2.08 35.99 -25.28
CA GLY A 310 0.77 35.71 -24.71
C GLY A 310 0.75 34.46 -23.84
N SER A 311 -0.39 34.23 -23.19
CA SER A 311 -0.52 33.26 -22.10
C SER A 311 -0.37 31.81 -22.57
N VAL A 312 0.34 31.00 -21.78
CA VAL A 312 0.73 29.62 -22.16
C VAL A 312 -0.26 28.61 -21.59
N LEU A 313 -1.12 28.10 -22.47
CA LEU A 313 -2.26 27.25 -22.14
C LEU A 313 -1.95 25.75 -22.16
N ALA A 314 -0.93 25.34 -22.92
CA ALA A 314 -0.48 23.95 -23.02
C ALA A 314 1.04 23.87 -23.19
N ILE A 315 1.67 22.81 -22.66
CA ILE A 315 3.10 22.52 -22.81
C ILE A 315 3.29 21.04 -23.16
N ALA A 316 4.18 20.75 -24.11
CA ALA A 316 4.76 19.42 -24.32
C ALA A 316 6.30 19.50 -24.39
N VAL A 317 7.00 18.41 -24.04
CA VAL A 317 8.46 18.39 -23.87
C VAL A 317 9.06 17.14 -24.53
N SER A 318 9.97 17.35 -25.47
CA SER A 318 10.80 16.32 -26.10
C SER A 318 12.20 16.30 -25.48
N ASP A 319 13.13 15.51 -26.02
CA ASP A 319 14.52 15.45 -25.53
C ASP A 319 15.38 16.65 -25.97
N ASP A 320 14.95 17.36 -27.03
CA ASP A 320 15.66 18.50 -27.64
C ASP A 320 14.87 19.83 -27.54
N TYR A 321 13.54 19.77 -27.53
CA TYR A 321 12.65 20.93 -27.64
C TYR A 321 11.47 20.93 -26.65
N VAL A 322 11.08 22.13 -26.23
CA VAL A 322 9.81 22.42 -25.55
C VAL A 322 8.85 23.09 -26.54
N TYR A 323 7.58 22.74 -26.45
CA TYR A 323 6.49 23.28 -27.26
C TYR A 323 5.49 23.96 -26.34
N ALA A 324 5.28 25.27 -26.48
CA ALA A 324 4.36 26.06 -25.69
C ALA A 324 3.20 26.58 -26.55
N GLY A 325 1.99 26.10 -26.27
CA GLY A 325 0.76 26.51 -26.94
C GLY A 325 0.19 27.79 -26.34
N THR A 326 0.02 28.82 -27.15
CA THR A 326 -0.36 30.16 -26.70
C THR A 326 -1.85 30.46 -26.86
N GLN A 327 -2.31 31.51 -26.18
CA GLN A 327 -3.63 32.09 -26.40
C GLN A 327 -3.85 32.66 -27.82
N SER A 328 -2.78 33.03 -28.55
CA SER A 328 -2.88 33.50 -29.95
C SER A 328 -3.18 32.39 -30.96
N GLY A 329 -3.02 31.10 -30.60
CA GLY A 329 -3.14 29.96 -31.52
C GLY A 329 -1.80 29.49 -32.10
N ASP A 330 -0.70 30.00 -31.56
CA ASP A 330 0.66 29.66 -31.96
C ASP A 330 1.21 28.53 -31.07
N ILE A 331 2.15 27.75 -31.61
CA ILE A 331 3.00 26.86 -30.81
C ILE A 331 4.43 27.42 -30.88
N VAL A 332 4.87 28.06 -29.81
CA VAL A 332 6.23 28.59 -29.67
C VAL A 332 7.15 27.42 -29.34
N VAL A 333 8.23 27.24 -30.11
CA VAL A 333 9.19 26.15 -29.93
C VAL A 333 10.52 26.74 -29.45
N PHE A 334 11.08 26.17 -28.39
CA PHE A 334 12.40 26.56 -27.86
C PHE A 334 13.26 25.35 -27.50
N SER A 335 14.57 25.56 -27.59
CA SER A 335 15.62 24.60 -27.22
C SER A 335 15.55 24.25 -25.74
N ILE A 336 15.60 22.98 -25.36
CA ILE A 336 15.69 22.60 -23.93
C ILE A 336 17.09 22.87 -23.35
N ASP A 337 18.13 22.86 -24.19
CA ASP A 337 19.53 23.02 -23.79
C ASP A 337 19.91 24.49 -23.53
N THR A 338 19.36 25.40 -24.33
CA THR A 338 19.76 26.82 -24.34
C THR A 338 18.61 27.78 -24.04
N TYR A 339 17.37 27.30 -24.07
CA TYR A 339 16.14 28.09 -23.95
C TYR A 339 15.93 29.14 -25.06
N ASP A 340 16.77 29.11 -26.11
CA ASP A 340 16.61 29.94 -27.30
C ASP A 340 15.33 29.59 -28.06
N HIS A 341 14.68 30.61 -28.61
CA HIS A 341 13.59 30.46 -29.57
C HIS A 341 14.08 29.79 -30.86
N VAL A 342 13.34 28.79 -31.33
CA VAL A 342 13.66 28.01 -32.53
C VAL A 342 12.71 28.36 -33.68
N THR A 343 11.40 28.36 -33.43
CA THR A 343 10.37 28.68 -34.43
C THR A 343 8.98 28.87 -33.79
N ASP A 344 8.04 29.48 -34.52
CA ASP A 344 6.61 29.54 -34.17
C ASP A 344 5.77 28.72 -35.16
N LEU A 345 5.01 27.73 -34.69
CA LEU A 345 4.15 26.91 -35.56
C LEU A 345 2.78 27.57 -35.72
N LYS A 346 2.53 28.12 -36.92
CA LYS A 346 1.25 28.72 -37.30
C LYS A 346 0.30 27.64 -37.84
N GLY A 347 -0.59 27.14 -36.98
CA GLY A 347 -1.48 26.02 -37.34
C GLY A 347 -2.93 26.15 -36.89
N HIS A 348 -3.20 26.94 -35.86
CA HIS A 348 -4.55 27.16 -35.34
C HIS A 348 -4.95 28.63 -35.47
N SER A 349 -6.25 28.90 -35.63
CA SER A 349 -6.79 30.27 -35.72
C SER A 349 -7.31 30.80 -34.37
N ARG A 350 -7.21 30.01 -33.31
CA ARG A 350 -7.62 30.33 -31.93
C ARG A 350 -6.68 29.64 -30.94
N CYS A 351 -6.71 30.07 -29.68
CA CYS A 351 -5.94 29.55 -28.56
C CYS A 351 -5.70 28.03 -28.59
N VAL A 352 -4.43 27.61 -28.45
CA VAL A 352 -4.04 26.20 -28.30
C VAL A 352 -4.43 25.74 -26.90
N LEU A 353 -5.17 24.64 -26.79
CA LEU A 353 -5.75 24.14 -25.52
C LEU A 353 -5.08 22.86 -25.03
N SER A 354 -4.47 22.08 -25.93
CA SER A 354 -3.78 20.84 -25.59
C SER A 354 -2.61 20.59 -26.55
N LEU A 355 -1.50 20.10 -25.99
CA LEU A 355 -0.33 19.61 -26.70
C LEU A 355 0.04 18.25 -26.11
N ILE A 356 0.32 17.26 -26.96
CA ILE A 356 0.79 15.95 -26.55
C ILE A 356 1.81 15.43 -27.56
N LEU A 357 2.87 14.80 -27.08
CA LEU A 357 3.83 14.07 -27.91
C LEU A 357 3.46 12.59 -27.93
N SER A 358 3.81 11.94 -29.03
CA SER A 358 3.80 10.47 -29.17
C SER A 358 4.87 9.82 -28.29
N ASP A 359 4.70 8.53 -27.98
CA ASP A 359 5.56 7.79 -27.05
C ASP A 359 7.01 7.65 -27.56
N ASP A 360 7.21 7.70 -28.89
CA ASP A 360 8.51 7.72 -29.57
C ASP A 360 9.06 9.14 -29.81
N GLY A 361 8.32 10.17 -29.41
CA GLY A 361 8.65 11.58 -29.61
C GLY A 361 8.62 12.05 -31.07
N SER A 362 8.17 11.25 -32.03
CA SER A 362 8.28 11.57 -33.47
C SER A 362 7.21 12.54 -33.97
N LEU A 363 6.03 12.49 -33.36
CA LEU A 363 4.85 13.32 -33.66
C LEU A 363 4.46 14.18 -32.45
N LEU A 364 4.15 15.45 -32.71
CA LEU A 364 3.43 16.36 -31.81
C LEU A 364 1.98 16.49 -32.32
N LEU A 365 1.01 16.41 -31.42
CA LEU A 365 -0.41 16.65 -31.71
C LEU A 365 -0.87 17.89 -30.93
N SER A 366 -1.65 18.76 -31.59
CA SER A 366 -2.16 20.01 -31.01
C SER A 366 -3.66 20.19 -31.25
N SER A 367 -4.38 20.62 -30.23
CA SER A 367 -5.80 20.99 -30.33
C SER A 367 -6.06 22.41 -29.81
N ALA A 368 -7.12 23.05 -30.29
CA ALA A 368 -7.41 24.45 -30.02
C ALA A 368 -8.92 24.75 -30.05
N GLY A 369 -9.26 26.02 -29.86
CA GLY A 369 -10.63 26.54 -29.97
C GLY A 369 -11.23 26.54 -31.39
N ASP A 370 -10.55 26.03 -32.41
CA ASP A 370 -10.91 26.16 -33.83
C ASP A 370 -11.47 24.87 -34.48
N ALA A 371 -11.93 23.92 -33.65
CA ALA A 371 -12.56 22.67 -34.06
C ALA A 371 -11.68 21.70 -34.89
N VAL A 372 -10.35 21.90 -34.91
CA VAL A 372 -9.40 21.00 -35.58
C VAL A 372 -8.30 20.49 -34.63
N VAL A 373 -7.71 19.36 -34.99
CA VAL A 373 -6.49 18.81 -34.36
C VAL A 373 -5.41 18.75 -35.43
N ASN A 374 -4.28 19.43 -35.21
CA ASN A 374 -3.13 19.37 -36.10
C ASN A 374 -2.11 18.35 -35.60
N ILE A 375 -1.38 17.72 -36.53
CA ILE A 375 -0.31 16.77 -36.25
C ILE A 375 0.94 17.23 -36.99
N TRP A 376 2.04 17.30 -36.27
CA TRP A 376 3.33 17.82 -36.71
C TRP A 376 4.41 16.76 -36.53
N ARG A 377 5.41 16.71 -37.42
CA ARG A 377 6.64 15.95 -37.15
C ARG A 377 7.47 16.77 -36.17
N ALA A 378 7.69 16.24 -34.96
CA ALA A 378 8.31 16.99 -33.86
C ALA A 378 9.70 17.55 -34.21
N GLN A 379 10.50 16.78 -34.97
CA GLN A 379 11.88 17.14 -35.33
C GLN A 379 12.03 18.09 -36.52
N THR A 380 11.07 18.13 -37.46
CA THR A 380 11.15 19.01 -38.66
C THR A 380 10.15 20.16 -38.63
N PHE A 381 9.26 20.17 -37.63
CA PHE A 381 8.17 21.14 -37.46
C PHE A 381 7.13 21.15 -38.60
N GLU A 382 7.19 20.19 -39.52
CA GLU A 382 6.26 20.09 -40.65
C GLU A 382 4.87 19.61 -40.21
N LYS A 383 3.82 20.35 -40.60
CA LYS A 383 2.42 19.93 -40.44
C LYS A 383 2.15 18.71 -41.34
N VAL A 384 1.94 17.55 -40.74
CA VAL A 384 1.65 16.29 -41.43
C VAL A 384 0.17 16.22 -41.80
N HIS A 385 -0.72 16.36 -40.81
CA HIS A 385 -2.17 16.19 -40.96
C HIS A 385 -2.98 17.21 -40.16
N THR A 386 -4.18 17.51 -40.65
CA THR A 386 -5.22 18.27 -39.93
C THR A 386 -6.48 17.42 -39.89
N ILE A 387 -6.95 17.10 -38.69
CA ILE A 387 -8.13 16.26 -38.44
C ILE A 387 -9.29 17.15 -37.99
N TYR A 388 -10.49 16.90 -38.52
CA TYR A 388 -11.69 17.62 -38.11
C TYR A 388 -12.94 16.71 -38.04
N SER A 389 -13.95 17.16 -37.29
CA SER A 389 -15.21 16.42 -37.11
C SER A 389 -16.24 16.69 -38.21
N THR A 390 -17.01 15.66 -38.57
CA THR A 390 -18.26 15.77 -39.35
C THR A 390 -19.34 16.61 -38.64
N PHE A 391 -19.24 16.78 -37.32
CA PHE A 391 -20.19 17.55 -36.50
C PHE A 391 -19.62 18.91 -36.09
N ASP A 392 -20.49 19.78 -35.57
CA ASP A 392 -20.00 20.94 -34.83
C ASP A 392 -19.58 20.50 -33.42
N VAL A 393 -18.34 20.80 -33.06
CA VAL A 393 -17.68 20.37 -31.83
C VAL A 393 -17.38 21.50 -30.86
N GLY A 394 -17.37 22.75 -31.36
CA GLY A 394 -16.83 23.89 -30.61
C GLY A 394 -15.34 23.75 -30.35
N ASP A 395 -14.90 24.22 -29.18
CA ASP A 395 -13.51 24.11 -28.74
C ASP A 395 -13.10 22.63 -28.49
N VAL A 396 -11.87 22.24 -28.86
CA VAL A 396 -11.30 20.91 -28.58
C VAL A 396 -10.31 21.01 -27.42
N PHE A 397 -10.80 20.74 -26.21
CA PHE A 397 -10.07 20.99 -24.96
C PHE A 397 -8.91 20.03 -24.70
N CYS A 398 -8.98 18.78 -25.17
CA CYS A 398 -7.97 17.77 -24.89
C CYS A 398 -7.83 16.73 -26.01
N VAL A 399 -6.61 16.21 -26.16
CA VAL A 399 -6.28 15.08 -27.03
C VAL A 399 -5.47 14.03 -26.28
N ALA A 400 -5.66 12.76 -26.65
CA ALA A 400 -4.83 11.64 -26.22
C ALA A 400 -4.45 10.80 -27.46
N TYR A 401 -3.23 10.29 -27.52
CA TYR A 401 -2.73 9.53 -28.67
C TYR A 401 -2.17 8.19 -28.22
N SER A 402 -2.58 7.11 -28.87
CA SER A 402 -1.98 5.77 -28.68
C SER A 402 -1.08 5.48 -29.87
N SER A 403 0.23 5.37 -29.64
CA SER A 403 1.17 4.95 -30.69
C SER A 403 0.91 3.49 -31.10
N HIS A 404 0.62 2.63 -30.11
CA HIS A 404 0.29 1.21 -30.32
C HIS A 404 -0.91 1.01 -31.27
N LEU A 405 -2.01 1.73 -31.02
CA LEU A 405 -3.21 1.68 -31.85
C LEU A 405 -3.15 2.62 -33.07
N SER A 406 -2.09 3.42 -33.22
CA SER A 406 -1.96 4.48 -34.22
C SER A 406 -3.24 5.31 -34.34
N THR A 407 -3.77 5.77 -33.21
CA THR A 407 -5.09 6.40 -33.11
C THR A 407 -5.04 7.61 -32.18
N VAL A 408 -5.64 8.73 -32.60
CA VAL A 408 -5.88 9.91 -31.76
C VAL A 408 -7.33 9.95 -31.28
N TYR A 409 -7.52 10.28 -30.01
CA TYR A 409 -8.80 10.54 -29.34
C TYR A 409 -8.86 12.03 -28.97
N LEU A 410 -10.01 12.68 -29.18
CA LEU A 410 -10.24 14.08 -28.81
C LEU A 410 -11.50 14.28 -27.97
N GLY A 411 -11.44 15.19 -27.01
CA GLY A 411 -12.54 15.59 -26.13
C GLY A 411 -12.99 17.03 -26.44
N ALA A 412 -14.30 17.22 -26.62
CA ALA A 412 -14.86 18.44 -27.21
C ALA A 412 -15.87 19.17 -26.32
N GLN A 413 -16.07 20.46 -26.60
CA GLN A 413 -17.08 21.32 -25.99
C GLN A 413 -18.52 20.82 -26.20
N ASN A 414 -18.81 20.17 -27.33
CA ASN A 414 -20.12 19.55 -27.57
C ASN A 414 -20.39 18.27 -26.74
N THR A 415 -19.57 17.98 -25.71
CA THR A 415 -19.65 16.82 -24.80
C THR A 415 -19.36 15.46 -25.43
N SER A 416 -18.86 15.42 -26.68
CA SER A 416 -18.45 14.18 -27.34
C SER A 416 -16.99 13.81 -27.12
N ILE A 417 -16.70 12.51 -27.20
CA ILE A 417 -15.36 11.97 -27.44
C ILE A 417 -15.36 11.37 -28.84
N GLN A 418 -14.33 11.67 -29.63
CA GLN A 418 -14.20 11.24 -31.03
C GLN A 418 -12.80 10.70 -31.31
N TRP A 419 -12.63 9.86 -32.34
CA TRP A 419 -11.31 9.30 -32.67
C TRP A 419 -11.04 9.11 -34.15
N TYR A 420 -9.75 9.18 -34.51
CA TYR A 420 -9.26 8.90 -35.86
C TYR A 420 -8.13 7.86 -35.82
N ASP A 421 -8.35 6.74 -36.51
CA ASP A 421 -7.40 5.63 -36.64
C ASP A 421 -6.63 5.77 -37.98
N PHE A 422 -5.33 6.04 -37.90
CA PHE A 422 -4.48 6.25 -39.09
C PHE A 422 -4.33 5.00 -39.94
N ARG A 423 -4.53 3.80 -39.37
CA ARG A 423 -4.55 2.51 -40.10
C ARG A 423 -5.74 2.44 -41.08
N THR A 424 -6.76 3.27 -40.89
CA THR A 424 -7.96 3.34 -41.76
C THR A 424 -7.94 4.50 -42.77
N LYS A 425 -6.85 5.27 -42.86
CA LYS A 425 -6.76 6.50 -43.65
C LYS A 425 -7.19 6.37 -45.11
N ASP A 426 -6.75 5.33 -45.81
CA ASP A 426 -7.07 5.12 -47.23
C ASP A 426 -8.43 4.40 -47.46
N ARG A 427 -9.19 4.11 -46.39
CA ARG A 427 -10.52 3.48 -46.44
C ARG A 427 -11.65 4.46 -46.72
N PHE A 428 -11.44 5.75 -46.46
CA PHE A 428 -12.46 6.80 -46.57
C PHE A 428 -12.16 7.76 -47.73
N PRO A 429 -13.18 8.40 -48.34
CA PRO A 429 -12.97 9.43 -49.36
C PRO A 429 -12.14 10.59 -48.82
N LYS A 430 -11.25 11.16 -49.64
CA LYS A 430 -10.46 12.34 -49.23
C LYS A 430 -11.39 13.53 -48.93
N PRO A 431 -11.23 14.22 -47.79
CA PRO A 431 -12.12 15.32 -47.42
C PRO A 431 -11.96 16.52 -48.35
N SER A 432 -13.04 17.26 -48.57
CA SER A 432 -12.99 18.48 -49.38
C SER A 432 -12.66 19.71 -48.53
N LEU A 433 -12.02 20.72 -49.12
CA LEU A 433 -11.82 22.00 -48.44
C LEU A 433 -13.15 22.75 -48.17
N LYS A 434 -14.29 22.29 -48.72
CA LYS A 434 -15.63 22.82 -48.45
C LYS A 434 -16.31 22.22 -47.21
N SER A 435 -15.90 21.03 -46.78
CA SER A 435 -16.39 20.37 -45.56
C SER A 435 -15.63 20.80 -44.30
N HIS A 436 -14.49 21.48 -44.47
CA HIS A 436 -13.66 22.02 -43.38
C HIS A 436 -14.46 22.94 -42.43
N PRO A 437 -14.24 22.90 -41.09
CA PRO A 437 -15.03 23.65 -40.12
C PRO A 437 -15.13 25.16 -40.37
N SER A 438 -14.05 25.79 -40.88
CA SER A 438 -14.01 27.22 -41.22
C SER A 438 -14.68 27.59 -42.55
N LYS A 439 -15.17 26.61 -43.33
CA LYS A 439 -15.76 26.84 -44.67
C LYS A 439 -17.11 26.14 -44.91
N ARG A 440 -17.52 25.22 -44.02
CA ARG A 440 -18.84 24.58 -44.06
C ARG A 440 -19.95 25.60 -43.76
N SER A 441 -21.05 25.55 -44.51
CA SER A 441 -22.23 26.37 -44.24
C SER A 441 -22.99 25.87 -43.00
N HIS A 442 -23.23 26.74 -42.02
CA HIS A 442 -23.95 26.42 -40.79
C HIS A 442 -25.46 26.33 -41.07
N ARG A 443 -26.05 25.13 -40.86
CA ARG A 443 -27.45 24.77 -41.20
C ARG A 443 -28.56 25.65 -40.59
N PHE A 444 -28.23 26.58 -39.68
CA PHE A 444 -29.18 27.53 -39.07
C PHE A 444 -28.85 29.01 -39.35
N PHE A 445 -27.63 29.34 -39.77
CA PHE A 445 -27.23 30.74 -40.07
C PHE A 445 -27.10 31.00 -41.58
N ASP A 446 -26.58 30.04 -42.34
CA ASP A 446 -26.46 30.12 -43.81
C ASP A 446 -27.66 29.46 -44.54
N SER A 447 -28.66 29.00 -43.79
CA SER A 447 -29.90 28.46 -44.36
C SER A 447 -30.73 29.56 -45.03
N LEU A 448 -31.08 29.37 -46.30
CA LEU A 448 -32.03 30.24 -47.01
C LEU A 448 -33.39 30.22 -46.29
N GLY A 449 -33.77 31.34 -45.68
CA GLY A 449 -35.08 31.51 -45.07
C GLY A 449 -36.21 31.48 -46.11
N PRO A 450 -37.48 31.38 -45.66
CA PRO A 450 -38.65 31.42 -46.55
C PRO A 450 -38.72 32.78 -47.27
N GLY A 451 -38.21 32.81 -48.50
CA GLY A 451 -37.95 34.03 -49.28
C GLY A 451 -36.65 34.00 -50.10
N GLY A 452 -35.72 33.07 -49.81
CA GLY A 452 -34.54 32.82 -50.64
C GLY A 452 -33.36 33.79 -50.47
N SER A 453 -33.45 34.74 -49.54
CA SER A 453 -32.35 35.63 -49.17
C SER A 453 -31.56 35.07 -47.97
N ALA A 454 -30.27 34.78 -48.16
CA ALA A 454 -29.34 34.59 -47.05
C ALA A 454 -29.05 35.93 -46.35
N THR A 455 -28.74 35.88 -45.05
CA THR A 455 -28.18 37.05 -44.35
C THR A 455 -26.80 37.36 -44.94
N PRO A 456 -26.48 38.62 -45.30
CA PRO A 456 -25.13 38.94 -45.75
C PRO A 456 -24.11 38.63 -44.65
N GLN A 457 -23.18 37.72 -44.92
CA GLN A 457 -22.04 37.53 -44.02
C GLN A 457 -21.26 38.86 -43.96
N PRO A 458 -20.87 39.34 -42.76
CA PRO A 458 -20.03 40.53 -42.67
C PRO A 458 -18.71 40.26 -43.39
N PRO A 459 -18.11 41.25 -44.08
CA PRO A 459 -16.80 41.07 -44.69
C PRO A 459 -15.81 40.61 -43.61
N SER A 460 -15.10 39.52 -43.89
CA SER A 460 -14.19 38.85 -42.95
C SER A 460 -13.29 39.88 -42.26
N ARG A 461 -13.44 40.03 -40.94
CA ARG A 461 -12.69 41.01 -40.15
C ARG A 461 -11.21 40.64 -40.13
N THR A 462 -10.48 41.19 -41.10
CA THR A 462 -9.02 41.40 -41.13
C THR A 462 -8.17 40.36 -40.40
N SER A 463 -7.45 39.54 -41.18
CA SER A 463 -6.53 38.47 -40.76
C SER A 463 -7.15 37.12 -40.35
N ASP A 464 -7.76 36.45 -41.32
CA ASP A 464 -7.45 35.02 -41.52
C ASP A 464 -5.96 34.94 -41.93
N ALA A 465 -5.05 34.93 -40.95
CA ALA A 465 -3.62 35.01 -41.19
C ALA A 465 -3.02 33.65 -41.59
N ASP A 466 -2.64 33.50 -42.87
CA ASP A 466 -1.73 32.48 -43.44
C ASP A 466 -1.94 30.99 -43.12
N VAL A 467 -2.97 30.57 -42.35
CA VAL A 467 -3.25 29.15 -42.10
C VAL A 467 -3.81 28.48 -43.37
N SER A 468 -2.89 28.11 -44.25
CA SER A 468 -3.16 27.31 -45.44
C SER A 468 -3.41 25.85 -45.07
N TYR A 469 -4.34 25.23 -45.79
CA TYR A 469 -4.74 23.84 -45.66
C TYR A 469 -4.65 23.19 -47.04
N HIS A 470 -3.83 22.14 -47.17
CA HIS A 470 -3.77 21.33 -48.38
C HIS A 470 -4.71 20.13 -48.25
N GLU A 471 -5.55 19.87 -49.26
CA GLU A 471 -6.51 18.75 -49.24
C GLU A 471 -5.82 17.37 -49.11
N SER A 472 -4.52 17.27 -49.41
CA SER A 472 -3.69 16.08 -49.15
C SER A 472 -3.38 15.81 -47.67
N GLN A 473 -3.57 16.81 -46.80
CA GLN A 473 -3.31 16.74 -45.35
C GLN A 473 -4.60 16.64 -44.52
N LEU A 474 -5.77 16.90 -45.12
CA LEU A 474 -7.05 16.88 -44.43
C LEU A 474 -7.52 15.45 -44.15
N LEU A 475 -8.01 15.21 -42.94
CA LEU A 475 -8.63 13.97 -42.49
C LEU A 475 -9.97 14.31 -41.79
N GLU A 476 -11.03 13.59 -42.11
CA GLU A 476 -12.38 13.84 -41.58
C GLU A 476 -12.84 12.64 -40.74
N ILE A 477 -13.26 12.91 -39.50
CA ILE A 477 -13.63 11.85 -38.54
C ILE A 477 -14.93 11.16 -39.01
N PRO A 478 -14.91 9.82 -39.24
CA PRO A 478 -16.09 9.07 -39.60
C PRO A 478 -17.19 9.22 -38.54
N SER A 479 -18.44 9.37 -38.97
CA SER A 479 -19.58 9.52 -38.05
C SER A 479 -19.84 8.29 -37.15
N SER A 480 -19.20 7.15 -37.43
CA SER A 480 -19.13 5.98 -36.55
C SER A 480 -18.19 6.15 -35.35
N ASN A 481 -17.23 7.06 -35.43
CA ASN A 481 -16.12 7.19 -34.48
C ASN A 481 -16.38 8.33 -33.46
N ILE A 482 -17.63 8.43 -33.00
CA ILE A 482 -18.14 9.56 -32.22
C ILE A 482 -19.07 9.04 -31.12
N VAL A 483 -18.65 9.16 -29.86
CA VAL A 483 -19.53 9.00 -28.69
C VAL A 483 -20.11 10.37 -28.36
N GLN A 484 -21.34 10.64 -28.80
CA GLN A 484 -22.09 11.83 -28.37
C GLN A 484 -22.52 11.68 -26.91
N TYR A 485 -22.54 12.79 -26.16
CA TYR A 485 -22.88 12.81 -24.73
C TYR A 485 -22.03 11.85 -23.89
N ALA A 486 -20.73 11.78 -24.23
CA ALA A 486 -19.75 11.02 -23.46
C ALA A 486 -19.71 11.50 -21.99
N HIS A 487 -19.89 12.80 -21.78
CA HIS A 487 -20.17 13.44 -20.49
C HIS A 487 -21.44 14.30 -20.58
N TYR A 488 -21.98 14.73 -19.43
CA TYR A 488 -23.04 15.73 -19.32
C TYR A 488 -22.49 17.17 -19.17
N GLY A 489 -21.17 17.33 -19.35
CA GLY A 489 -20.45 18.60 -19.41
C GLY A 489 -19.29 18.50 -20.41
N TYR A 490 -18.48 19.56 -20.53
CA TYR A 490 -17.32 19.57 -21.42
C TYR A 490 -16.30 18.50 -21.02
N VAL A 491 -15.63 17.87 -22.00
CA VAL A 491 -14.56 16.90 -21.76
C VAL A 491 -13.24 17.65 -21.63
N TYR A 492 -12.81 17.94 -20.40
CA TYR A 492 -11.69 18.85 -20.14
C TYR A 492 -10.32 18.20 -20.22
N CYS A 493 -10.23 16.90 -19.93
CA CYS A 493 -8.97 16.17 -19.88
C CYS A 493 -9.19 14.69 -20.21
N MET A 494 -8.19 14.08 -20.84
CA MET A 494 -8.15 12.65 -21.11
C MET A 494 -6.71 12.14 -20.97
N LEU A 495 -6.56 10.87 -20.60
CA LEU A 495 -5.31 10.11 -20.75
C LEU A 495 -5.57 8.66 -21.15
N LEU A 496 -4.54 7.98 -21.63
CA LEU A 496 -4.52 6.55 -21.84
C LEU A 496 -3.76 5.88 -20.70
N VAL A 497 -4.19 4.69 -20.28
CA VAL A 497 -3.47 3.86 -19.31
C VAL A 497 -3.68 2.39 -19.66
N ASP A 498 -2.67 1.57 -19.37
CA ASP A 498 -2.67 0.16 -19.72
C ASP A 498 -3.63 -0.65 -18.83
N SER A 499 -4.18 -1.74 -19.38
CA SER A 499 -5.26 -2.52 -18.78
C SER A 499 -4.74 -3.53 -17.76
N PHE A 500 -5.04 -3.31 -16.49
CA PHE A 500 -4.71 -4.23 -15.38
C PHE A 500 -5.30 -5.65 -15.53
N SER A 501 -6.18 -5.88 -16.51
CA SER A 501 -6.81 -7.18 -16.79
C SER A 501 -6.08 -8.04 -17.82
N ARG A 502 -5.27 -7.43 -18.70
CA ARG A 502 -4.59 -8.06 -19.85
C ARG A 502 -3.39 -7.21 -20.28
N ASP A 503 -2.20 -7.81 -20.31
CA ASP A 503 -1.00 -7.13 -20.82
C ASP A 503 -1.24 -6.64 -22.27
N GLY A 504 -0.94 -5.36 -22.53
CA GLY A 504 -1.02 -4.72 -23.84
C GLY A 504 -2.37 -4.11 -24.25
N ASP A 505 -3.49 -4.48 -23.61
CA ASP A 505 -4.77 -3.78 -23.84
C ASP A 505 -4.68 -2.37 -23.21
N GLN A 506 -5.21 -1.33 -23.86
CA GLN A 506 -5.28 0.05 -23.31
C GLN A 506 -6.71 0.48 -23.00
N ILE A 507 -6.87 1.33 -21.98
CA ILE A 507 -8.14 2.01 -21.66
C ILE A 507 -7.97 3.53 -21.80
N LEU A 508 -9.02 4.20 -22.29
CA LEU A 508 -9.10 5.67 -22.27
C LEU A 508 -9.77 6.10 -20.97
N VAL A 509 -9.23 7.13 -20.31
CA VAL A 509 -9.82 7.75 -19.13
C VAL A 509 -10.15 9.21 -19.47
N SER A 510 -11.37 9.65 -19.19
CA SER A 510 -11.81 11.03 -19.46
C SER A 510 -12.43 11.70 -18.24
N GLY A 511 -12.08 12.97 -18.02
CA GLY A 511 -12.61 13.82 -16.96
C GLY A 511 -13.58 14.86 -17.53
N GLY A 512 -14.78 14.92 -16.95
CA GLY A 512 -15.82 15.84 -17.38
C GLY A 512 -16.02 17.02 -16.43
N GLY A 513 -16.52 18.13 -16.99
CA GLY A 513 -17.12 19.22 -16.23
C GLY A 513 -18.41 18.85 -15.49
N ASP A 514 -18.87 17.59 -15.60
CA ASP A 514 -19.97 17.00 -14.83
C ASP A 514 -19.51 16.24 -13.58
N GLY A 515 -18.23 16.36 -13.19
CA GLY A 515 -17.64 15.71 -12.01
C GLY A 515 -17.43 14.20 -12.16
N SER A 516 -17.80 13.62 -13.31
CA SER A 516 -17.58 12.21 -13.61
C SER A 516 -16.22 11.97 -14.27
N ILE A 517 -15.61 10.86 -13.88
CA ILE A 517 -14.41 10.30 -14.50
C ILE A 517 -14.85 9.00 -15.16
N LYS A 518 -14.59 8.82 -16.45
CA LYS A 518 -15.06 7.64 -17.19
C LYS A 518 -13.91 6.81 -17.73
N LEU A 519 -13.95 5.52 -17.44
CA LEU A 519 -13.05 4.49 -17.92
C LEU A 519 -13.71 3.81 -19.12
N TRP A 520 -13.08 3.90 -20.30
CA TRP A 520 -13.59 3.37 -21.55
C TRP A 520 -12.74 2.19 -22.02
N GLU A 521 -13.38 1.03 -22.23
CA GLU A 521 -12.73 -0.11 -22.90
C GLU A 521 -12.54 0.21 -24.39
N ILE A 522 -11.30 0.13 -24.87
CA ILE A 522 -10.96 0.29 -26.28
C ILE A 522 -10.96 -1.09 -26.95
N ASP A 523 -11.46 -1.15 -28.19
CA ASP A 523 -11.31 -2.29 -29.08
C ASP A 523 -9.91 -2.27 -29.74
N PRO A 524 -8.98 -3.21 -29.48
CA PRO A 524 -7.61 -3.14 -30.02
C PRO A 524 -7.56 -3.34 -31.55
N ASP A 525 -8.47 -4.14 -32.10
CA ASP A 525 -8.54 -4.40 -33.54
C ASP A 525 -9.06 -3.16 -34.29
N THR A 526 -10.09 -2.48 -33.77
CA THR A 526 -10.77 -1.38 -34.48
C THR A 526 -10.58 0.02 -33.87
N SER A 527 -9.75 0.15 -32.83
CA SER A 527 -9.58 1.36 -32.00
C SER A 527 -10.89 1.99 -31.48
N ALA A 528 -11.97 1.22 -31.39
CA ALA A 528 -13.30 1.75 -31.12
C ALA A 528 -13.60 1.84 -29.62
N ILE A 529 -14.16 2.96 -29.18
CA ILE A 529 -14.64 3.11 -27.80
C ILE A 529 -15.91 2.27 -27.59
N ARG A 530 -15.81 1.24 -26.76
CA ARG A 530 -16.93 0.33 -26.41
C ARG A 530 -17.82 0.97 -25.33
N ALA A 531 -18.54 2.03 -25.71
CA ALA A 531 -19.29 2.90 -24.79
C ALA A 531 -20.24 2.18 -23.81
N GLU A 532 -20.92 1.11 -24.23
CA GLU A 532 -21.82 0.32 -23.37
C GLU A 532 -21.11 -0.45 -22.24
N LYS A 533 -19.77 -0.54 -22.27
CA LYS A 533 -18.94 -1.11 -21.21
C LYS A 533 -18.27 -0.07 -20.31
N SER A 534 -18.51 1.23 -20.55
CA SER A 534 -17.86 2.29 -19.78
C SER A 534 -18.21 2.21 -18.28
N LYS A 535 -17.21 2.45 -17.43
CA LYS A 535 -17.39 2.58 -15.98
C LYS A 535 -17.24 4.04 -15.59
N SER A 536 -18.09 4.53 -14.69
CA SER A 536 -17.96 5.89 -14.15
C SER A 536 -17.47 5.82 -12.70
N LEU A 537 -16.39 6.52 -12.42
CA LEU A 537 -16.07 7.03 -11.09
C LEU A 537 -16.72 8.44 -10.98
N SER A 538 -16.80 8.97 -9.76
CA SER A 538 -17.50 10.23 -9.48
C SER A 538 -16.87 10.92 -8.28
N SER A 539 -16.27 12.09 -8.48
CA SER A 539 -15.66 12.88 -7.39
C SER A 539 -16.66 13.83 -6.72
N GLY A 540 -17.92 13.83 -7.13
CA GLY A 540 -18.99 14.70 -6.62
C GLY A 540 -19.48 15.64 -7.71
N ASP A 541 -20.06 16.78 -7.31
CA ASP A 541 -20.54 17.80 -8.25
C ASP A 541 -19.42 18.72 -8.80
N SER A 542 -18.17 18.54 -8.32
CA SER A 542 -17.00 19.34 -8.71
C SER A 542 -16.36 18.80 -9.99
N GLY A 543 -16.24 19.64 -11.02
CA GLY A 543 -15.75 19.27 -12.35
C GLY A 543 -14.27 18.85 -12.36
N VAL A 544 -13.93 17.88 -13.19
CA VAL A 544 -12.55 17.38 -13.34
C VAL A 544 -11.84 18.21 -14.40
N LEU A 545 -10.80 18.94 -14.02
CA LEU A 545 -10.10 19.89 -14.91
C LEU A 545 -8.82 19.31 -15.51
N CYS A 546 -8.10 18.51 -14.74
CA CYS A 546 -6.85 17.86 -15.12
C CYS A 546 -6.74 16.48 -14.44
N MET A 547 -5.93 15.60 -15.02
CA MET A 547 -5.65 14.27 -14.49
C MET A 547 -4.20 13.88 -14.75
N ALA A 548 -3.63 13.07 -13.87
CA ALA A 548 -2.34 12.42 -14.05
C ALA A 548 -2.39 10.99 -13.46
N THR A 549 -1.64 10.06 -14.02
CA THR A 549 -1.56 8.66 -13.58
C THR A 549 -0.15 8.28 -13.14
N ARG A 550 -0.06 7.35 -12.18
CA ARG A 550 1.18 6.67 -11.82
C ARG A 550 0.86 5.28 -11.28
N ASP A 551 1.44 4.24 -11.88
CA ASP A 551 1.08 2.85 -11.60
C ASP A 551 -0.45 2.64 -11.68
N GLN A 552 -1.05 2.00 -10.67
CA GLN A 552 -2.50 1.84 -10.50
C GLN A 552 -3.24 3.10 -10.03
N PHE A 553 -2.56 4.22 -9.76
CA PHE A 553 -3.18 5.40 -9.15
C PHE A 553 -3.53 6.46 -10.19
N LEU A 554 -4.77 6.93 -10.14
CA LEU A 554 -5.27 8.08 -10.89
C LEU A 554 -5.46 9.27 -9.95
N TYR A 555 -4.86 10.40 -10.31
CA TYR A 555 -4.96 11.67 -9.60
C TYR A 555 -5.79 12.65 -10.44
N CYS A 556 -6.86 13.21 -9.87
CA CYS A 556 -7.81 14.09 -10.56
C CYS A 556 -7.94 15.42 -9.83
N GLY A 557 -7.55 16.52 -10.49
CA GLY A 557 -7.67 17.89 -9.98
C GLY A 557 -9.03 18.51 -10.31
N LEU A 558 -9.67 19.10 -9.30
CA LEU A 558 -11.07 19.53 -9.34
C LEU A 558 -11.26 21.07 -9.29
N THR A 559 -12.47 21.52 -9.67
CA THR A 559 -12.91 22.95 -9.65
C THR A 559 -13.07 23.58 -8.27
N ASP A 560 -12.80 22.86 -7.18
CA ASP A 560 -12.97 23.31 -5.80
C ASP A 560 -11.67 23.32 -4.99
N GLY A 561 -10.53 23.14 -5.67
CA GLY A 561 -9.20 23.02 -5.07
C GLY A 561 -8.87 21.62 -4.51
N GLU A 562 -9.77 20.64 -4.59
CA GLU A 562 -9.46 19.27 -4.18
C GLU A 562 -8.75 18.46 -5.27
N ILE A 563 -8.00 17.47 -4.81
CA ILE A 563 -7.33 16.45 -5.61
C ILE A 563 -7.87 15.11 -5.12
N SER A 564 -8.64 14.46 -5.97
CA SER A 564 -9.20 13.13 -5.69
C SER A 564 -8.24 12.04 -6.20
N ILE A 565 -7.94 11.07 -5.34
CA ILE A 565 -7.00 9.97 -5.60
C ILE A 565 -7.78 8.66 -5.68
N TRP A 566 -7.73 8.02 -6.83
CA TRP A 566 -8.42 6.76 -7.12
C TRP A 566 -7.43 5.62 -7.36
N ASP A 567 -7.79 4.43 -6.90
CA ASP A 567 -7.14 3.19 -7.33
C ASP A 567 -7.89 2.63 -8.56
N LEU A 568 -7.18 2.40 -9.65
CA LEU A 568 -7.74 1.86 -10.89
C LEU A 568 -7.95 0.33 -10.84
N ASP A 569 -7.16 -0.41 -10.05
CA ASP A 569 -7.34 -1.86 -9.84
C ASP A 569 -8.71 -2.12 -9.20
N SER A 570 -9.01 -1.44 -8.08
CA SER A 570 -10.26 -1.61 -7.32
C SER A 570 -11.38 -0.66 -7.70
N GLN A 571 -11.12 0.38 -8.51
CA GLN A 571 -12.07 1.47 -8.83
C GLN A 571 -12.63 2.20 -7.59
N THR A 572 -11.81 2.33 -6.54
CA THR A 572 -12.19 2.99 -5.27
C THR A 572 -11.46 4.30 -5.07
N LEU A 573 -12.18 5.34 -4.59
CA LEU A 573 -11.56 6.55 -4.05
C LEU A 573 -10.74 6.15 -2.80
N ILE A 574 -9.44 6.41 -2.83
CA ILE A 574 -8.55 6.18 -1.67
C ILE A 574 -8.70 7.35 -0.71
N ARG A 575 -8.64 8.58 -1.26
CA ARG A 575 -8.54 9.82 -0.50
C ARG A 575 -8.94 11.00 -1.39
N SER A 576 -9.55 12.03 -0.79
CA SER A 576 -9.51 13.39 -1.35
C SER A 576 -8.61 14.24 -0.46
N ILE A 577 -7.80 15.10 -1.07
CA ILE A 577 -6.99 16.09 -0.35
C ILE A 577 -7.36 17.49 -0.84
N ARG A 578 -7.43 18.47 0.07
CA ARG A 578 -7.60 19.88 -0.30
C ARG A 578 -6.27 20.45 -0.79
N GLY A 579 -5.94 20.14 -2.04
CA GLY A 579 -4.68 20.45 -2.68
C GLY A 579 -4.38 21.94 -2.72
N HIS A 580 -5.39 22.76 -3.06
CA HIS A 580 -5.31 24.22 -3.17
C HIS A 580 -6.58 24.89 -2.57
N GLN A 581 -6.65 26.22 -2.60
CA GLN A 581 -7.86 26.98 -2.25
C GLN A 581 -8.78 27.22 -3.46
N ASP A 582 -8.19 27.25 -4.66
CA ASP A 582 -8.84 27.49 -5.95
C ASP A 582 -8.61 26.29 -6.90
N ASP A 583 -9.33 26.25 -8.02
CA ASP A 583 -9.24 25.28 -9.12
C ASP A 583 -7.84 24.65 -9.30
N VAL A 584 -7.76 23.33 -9.35
CA VAL A 584 -6.53 22.60 -9.70
C VAL A 584 -6.48 22.46 -11.23
N GLN A 585 -5.84 23.41 -11.90
CA GLN A 585 -5.81 23.52 -13.36
C GLN A 585 -4.85 22.53 -14.02
N THR A 586 -3.76 22.15 -13.36
CA THR A 586 -2.77 21.22 -13.91
C THR A 586 -2.18 20.30 -12.85
N MET A 587 -1.87 19.07 -13.25
CA MET A 587 -1.22 18.06 -12.43
C MET A 587 -0.26 17.23 -13.27
N THR A 588 0.88 16.88 -12.70
CA THR A 588 1.83 15.89 -13.23
C THR A 588 2.28 14.96 -12.10
N ALA A 589 2.48 13.69 -12.41
CA ALA A 589 2.94 12.67 -11.46
C ALA A 589 4.19 12.00 -12.00
N ARG A 590 5.18 11.77 -11.15
CA ARG A 590 6.45 11.15 -11.54
C ARG A 590 7.16 10.53 -10.33
N ASP A 591 7.67 9.32 -10.49
CA ASP A 591 8.45 8.58 -9.48
C ASP A 591 7.78 8.52 -8.10
N ASN A 592 8.28 9.27 -7.12
CA ASN A 592 7.75 9.29 -5.75
C ASN A 592 6.85 10.51 -5.45
N TYR A 593 6.56 11.34 -6.47
CA TYR A 593 6.04 12.68 -6.29
C TYR A 593 4.89 13.03 -7.24
N ILE A 594 4.10 14.01 -6.81
CA ILE A 594 3.04 14.63 -7.61
C ILE A 594 3.26 16.14 -7.53
N TRP A 595 3.09 16.85 -8.63
CA TRP A 595 3.07 18.31 -8.70
C TRP A 595 1.66 18.75 -9.09
N SER A 596 1.15 19.79 -8.43
CA SER A 596 -0.12 20.41 -8.83
C SER A 596 -0.03 21.93 -8.88
N GLY A 597 -0.58 22.50 -9.96
CA GLY A 597 -0.70 23.93 -10.17
C GLY A 597 -2.17 24.39 -10.11
N SER A 598 -2.36 25.65 -9.70
CA SER A 598 -3.69 26.23 -9.42
C SER A 598 -3.74 27.70 -9.86
N ALA A 599 -4.93 28.28 -9.85
CA ALA A 599 -5.16 29.70 -10.10
C ALA A 599 -4.32 30.63 -9.19
N SER A 600 -3.92 30.16 -8.00
CA SER A 600 -3.08 30.90 -7.05
C SER A 600 -1.62 31.16 -7.46
N GLY A 601 -1.15 30.61 -8.59
CA GLY A 601 0.24 30.80 -9.07
C GLY A 601 1.31 29.98 -8.34
N TYR A 602 0.91 29.17 -7.35
CA TYR A 602 1.80 28.27 -6.62
C TYR A 602 1.79 26.85 -7.20
N VAL A 603 2.98 26.27 -7.38
CA VAL A 603 3.15 24.83 -7.53
C VAL A 603 3.29 24.21 -6.14
N ARG A 604 2.65 23.06 -5.94
CA ARG A 604 2.77 22.24 -4.73
C ARG A 604 3.32 20.86 -5.10
N LYS A 605 4.40 20.44 -4.46
CA LYS A 605 4.98 19.09 -4.56
C LYS A 605 4.51 18.24 -3.39
N TRP A 606 3.97 17.06 -3.69
CA TRP A 606 3.38 16.13 -2.73
C TRP A 606 4.19 14.84 -2.64
N SER A 607 4.22 14.23 -1.45
CA SER A 607 4.77 12.88 -1.23
C SER A 607 3.78 11.80 -1.73
N GLN A 608 4.25 10.55 -1.82
CA GLN A 608 3.37 9.39 -2.02
C GLN A 608 2.26 9.27 -0.95
N ARG A 609 2.47 9.77 0.28
CA ARG A 609 1.43 9.81 1.32
C ARG A 609 0.54 11.05 1.24
N PHE A 610 0.67 11.85 0.19
CA PHE A 610 -0.07 13.10 -0.03
C PHE A 610 0.26 14.20 0.99
N GLU A 611 1.44 14.13 1.61
CA GLU A 611 1.98 15.19 2.46
C GLU A 611 2.59 16.30 1.57
N LEU A 612 2.42 17.57 1.93
CA LEU A 612 2.98 18.69 1.18
C LEU A 612 4.49 18.80 1.47
N LEU A 613 5.33 18.43 0.51
CA LEU A 613 6.80 18.48 0.60
C LEU A 613 7.37 19.87 0.30
N GLY A 614 6.63 20.69 -0.45
CA GLY A 614 7.04 22.05 -0.78
C GLY A 614 5.98 22.81 -1.54
N ARG A 615 5.97 24.13 -1.36
CA ARG A 615 5.24 25.10 -2.19
C ARG A 615 6.24 26.13 -2.70
N TRP A 616 6.16 26.51 -3.96
CA TRP A 616 6.92 27.65 -4.50
C TRP A 616 6.06 28.45 -5.47
N LYS A 617 6.31 29.75 -5.58
CA LYS A 617 5.57 30.61 -6.50
C LYS A 617 6.14 30.44 -7.91
N ALA A 618 5.33 29.87 -8.78
CA ALA A 618 5.73 29.57 -10.16
C ALA A 618 5.41 30.72 -11.10
N HIS A 619 4.24 31.34 -10.93
CA HIS A 619 3.73 32.41 -11.79
C HIS A 619 3.15 33.55 -10.94
N GLU A 620 3.09 34.75 -11.52
CA GLU A 620 2.40 35.90 -10.90
C GLU A 620 0.88 35.85 -11.07
N GLY A 621 0.37 34.88 -11.85
CA GLY A 621 -1.05 34.59 -12.03
C GLY A 621 -1.34 33.10 -12.13
N LEU A 622 -2.38 32.75 -12.89
CA LEU A 622 -2.88 31.38 -13.09
C LEU A 622 -1.77 30.48 -13.64
N ILE A 623 -1.58 29.29 -13.04
CA ILE A 623 -0.90 28.18 -13.72
C ILE A 623 -1.93 27.46 -14.58
N LEU A 624 -1.64 27.28 -15.87
CA LEU A 624 -2.57 26.74 -16.86
C LEU A 624 -2.15 25.36 -17.36
N SER A 625 -0.84 25.11 -17.42
CA SER A 625 -0.27 23.83 -17.86
C SER A 625 1.04 23.50 -17.13
N SER A 626 1.39 22.22 -17.07
CA SER A 626 2.68 21.75 -16.58
C SER A 626 3.10 20.45 -17.25
N ALA A 627 4.40 20.22 -17.32
CA ALA A 627 5.02 19.02 -17.88
C ALA A 627 6.27 18.66 -17.06
N ILE A 628 6.70 17.40 -17.11
CA ILE A 628 7.93 16.93 -16.47
C ILE A 628 8.61 15.86 -17.32
N LYS A 629 9.91 15.99 -17.59
CA LYS A 629 10.69 15.00 -18.34
C LYS A 629 12.14 14.92 -17.85
N THR A 630 12.72 13.72 -17.90
CA THR A 630 14.17 13.56 -17.72
C THR A 630 14.87 13.98 -19.00
N VAL A 631 15.76 14.96 -18.92
CA VAL A 631 16.59 15.42 -20.03
C VAL A 631 18.05 15.33 -19.58
N LYS A 632 18.84 14.50 -20.28
CA LYS A 632 20.28 14.29 -20.00
C LYS A 632 20.60 13.92 -18.54
N GLY A 633 19.70 13.18 -17.90
CA GLY A 633 19.83 12.72 -16.50
C GLY A 633 19.27 13.66 -15.45
N LYS A 634 18.75 14.84 -15.83
CA LYS A 634 18.05 15.77 -14.92
C LYS A 634 16.55 15.70 -15.13
N ASP A 635 15.76 15.67 -14.05
CA ASP A 635 14.31 15.80 -14.14
C ASP A 635 13.92 17.27 -14.17
N ILE A 636 13.52 17.74 -15.35
CA ILE A 636 13.11 19.12 -15.58
C ILE A 636 11.58 19.19 -15.49
N TYR A 637 11.08 20.02 -14.57
CA TYR A 637 9.67 20.38 -14.45
C TYR A 637 9.43 21.75 -15.07
N LEU A 638 8.34 21.89 -15.82
CA LEU A 638 7.96 23.12 -16.50
C LEU A 638 6.51 23.47 -16.16
N SER A 639 6.20 24.77 -16.07
CA SER A 639 4.82 25.24 -16.05
C SER A 639 4.61 26.49 -16.91
N GLY A 640 3.42 26.58 -17.49
CA GLY A 640 2.96 27.69 -18.31
C GLY A 640 1.87 28.47 -17.59
N GLY A 641 1.98 29.80 -17.59
CA GLY A 641 1.07 30.69 -16.89
C GLY A 641 0.38 31.72 -17.78
N ASN A 642 -0.54 32.48 -17.18
CA ASN A 642 -1.14 33.66 -17.78
C ASN A 642 -0.36 34.97 -17.56
N ASP A 643 0.85 34.86 -17.01
CA ASP A 643 1.88 35.91 -16.95
C ASP A 643 2.83 35.84 -18.16
N ASP A 644 2.32 35.31 -19.27
CA ASP A 644 2.98 35.15 -20.57
C ASP A 644 4.38 34.52 -20.47
N CYS A 645 4.51 33.50 -19.61
CA CYS A 645 5.76 32.88 -19.24
C CYS A 645 5.67 31.34 -19.22
N VAL A 646 6.73 30.67 -19.70
CA VAL A 646 7.09 29.31 -19.28
C VAL A 646 8.23 29.40 -18.28
N ALA A 647 8.02 28.86 -17.09
CA ALA A 647 9.03 28.74 -16.06
C ALA A 647 9.51 27.29 -15.94
N ILE A 648 10.80 27.12 -15.64
CA ILE A 648 11.54 25.86 -15.79
C ILE A 648 12.35 25.60 -14.51
N TRP A 649 12.28 24.39 -13.96
CA TRP A 649 12.95 23.99 -12.73
C TRP A 649 13.70 22.68 -12.88
N ASP A 650 14.88 22.60 -12.25
CA ASP A 650 15.48 21.33 -11.89
C ASP A 650 14.72 20.79 -10.66
N VAL A 651 14.03 19.65 -10.82
CA VAL A 651 13.35 18.96 -9.72
C VAL A 651 13.96 17.58 -9.44
N SER A 652 15.12 17.30 -10.07
CA SER A 652 15.96 16.14 -9.78
C SER A 652 16.15 15.99 -8.28
N THR A 653 15.93 14.78 -7.77
CA THR A 653 16.38 14.45 -6.41
C THR A 653 17.89 14.35 -6.41
N HIS A 654 18.57 15.34 -5.85
CA HIS A 654 19.93 15.20 -5.34
C HIS A 654 19.94 14.23 -4.14
N GLU A 655 19.68 12.94 -4.40
CA GLU A 655 20.42 11.90 -3.69
C GLU A 655 21.89 12.08 -4.11
N ASP A 656 22.80 12.19 -3.14
CA ASP A 656 24.18 12.71 -3.28
C ASP A 656 24.82 12.61 -4.69
N ASP A 657 25.26 13.75 -5.24
CA ASP A 657 26.06 13.88 -6.48
C ASP A 657 27.50 13.33 -6.34
N GLN A 658 27.65 12.19 -5.68
CA GLN A 658 28.71 11.24 -6.01
C GLN A 658 28.31 10.60 -7.36
N PRO A 659 29.12 10.71 -8.43
CA PRO A 659 28.77 10.13 -9.72
C PRO A 659 28.65 8.61 -9.55
N SER A 660 27.42 8.08 -9.62
CA SER A 660 27.15 6.72 -9.17
C SER A 660 27.87 5.70 -10.05
N THR A 661 28.93 5.11 -9.49
CA THR A 661 29.39 3.76 -9.84
C THR A 661 28.18 2.86 -10.02
N HIS A 662 28.13 2.06 -11.09
CA HIS A 662 27.04 1.16 -11.46
C HIS A 662 26.20 0.72 -10.25
N LYS A 663 24.97 1.25 -10.11
CA LYS A 663 24.08 0.90 -8.99
C LYS A 663 24.00 -0.61 -8.90
N THR A 664 24.44 -1.16 -7.78
CA THR A 664 24.49 -2.61 -7.60
C THR A 664 23.12 -3.12 -7.18
N THR A 665 22.87 -4.40 -7.42
CA THR A 665 21.68 -5.10 -6.93
C THR A 665 21.62 -5.18 -5.38
N GLU A 666 22.63 -4.66 -4.68
CA GLU A 666 22.64 -4.46 -3.24
C GLU A 666 22.18 -3.03 -2.86
N ASP A 667 22.55 -2.02 -3.63
CA ASP A 667 22.04 -0.64 -3.50
C ASP A 667 20.53 -0.57 -3.81
N GLU A 668 20.09 -1.29 -4.85
CA GLU A 668 18.67 -1.45 -5.18
C GLU A 668 17.90 -2.12 -4.05
N MET A 669 18.44 -3.17 -3.44
CA MET A 669 17.84 -3.87 -2.30
C MET A 669 17.81 -2.99 -1.05
N HIS A 670 18.83 -2.16 -0.82
CA HIS A 670 18.86 -1.20 0.29
C HIS A 670 17.84 -0.07 0.09
N SER A 671 17.67 0.45 -1.13
CA SER A 671 16.62 1.42 -1.46
C SER A 671 15.21 0.81 -1.36
N ALA A 672 15.04 -0.42 -1.81
CA ALA A 672 13.82 -1.19 -1.65
C ALA A 672 13.45 -1.41 -0.16
N LEU A 673 14.43 -1.72 0.69
CA LEU A 673 14.22 -1.85 2.13
C LEU A 673 13.89 -0.50 2.78
N ARG A 674 14.57 0.58 2.39
CA ARG A 674 14.27 1.96 2.84
C ARG A 674 12.81 2.31 2.54
N LYS A 675 12.34 1.99 1.34
CA LYS A 675 10.97 2.21 0.93
C LYS A 675 9.98 1.33 1.70
N LEU A 676 10.24 0.03 1.83
CA LEU A 676 9.35 -0.91 2.51
C LEU A 676 9.24 -0.66 4.02
N VAL A 677 10.30 -0.18 4.67
CA VAL A 677 10.27 0.26 6.08
C VAL A 677 9.43 1.54 6.26
N SER A 678 9.45 2.46 5.29
CA SER A 678 8.64 3.69 5.35
C SER A 678 7.13 3.47 5.34
N TYR A 679 6.65 2.31 4.86
CA TYR A 679 5.27 1.87 5.04
C TYR A 679 5.10 1.30 6.45
N ARG A 680 4.31 1.99 7.28
CA ARG A 680 3.99 1.60 8.66
C ARG A 680 2.99 0.46 8.68
N THR A 681 3.42 -0.75 8.32
CA THR A 681 2.57 -1.93 8.07
C THR A 681 2.04 -2.57 9.36
N VAL A 682 1.41 -1.80 10.25
CA VAL A 682 1.01 -2.24 11.60
C VAL A 682 -0.38 -2.89 11.60
N ALA A 683 -0.44 -4.22 11.40
CA ALA A 683 -1.70 -4.96 11.21
C ALA A 683 -2.67 -4.96 12.42
N ASN A 684 -2.21 -4.59 13.62
CA ASN A 684 -3.07 -4.50 14.81
C ASN A 684 -3.73 -3.13 15.02
N ASP A 685 -3.39 -2.11 14.22
CA ASP A 685 -3.97 -0.77 14.33
C ASP A 685 -4.61 -0.35 12.98
N PRO A 686 -5.95 -0.25 12.88
CA PRO A 686 -6.65 0.10 11.65
C PRO A 686 -6.27 1.46 11.05
N THR A 687 -5.67 2.39 11.80
CA THR A 687 -5.24 3.70 11.27
C THR A 687 -4.15 3.55 10.21
N PHE A 688 -3.35 2.49 10.28
CA PHE A 688 -2.30 2.18 9.30
C PHE A 688 -2.76 1.23 8.19
N SER A 689 -4.07 0.97 8.04
CA SER A 689 -4.59 0.08 6.99
C SER A 689 -4.30 0.56 5.56
N GLU A 690 -4.08 1.87 5.35
CA GLU A 690 -3.56 2.40 4.08
C GLU A 690 -2.08 2.06 3.89
N ASP A 691 -1.21 2.34 4.87
CA ASP A 691 0.22 1.98 4.84
C ASP A 691 0.41 0.45 4.64
N CYS A 692 -0.45 -0.37 5.24
CA CYS A 692 -0.48 -1.83 5.03
C CYS A 692 -0.78 -2.22 3.57
N ARG A 693 -1.71 -1.51 2.90
CA ARG A 693 -2.04 -1.75 1.48
C ARG A 693 -0.95 -1.21 0.56
N GLN A 694 -0.36 -0.06 0.87
CA GLN A 694 0.76 0.49 0.09
C GLN A 694 1.99 -0.45 0.15
N GLY A 695 2.31 -1.02 1.31
CA GLY A 695 3.36 -2.03 1.44
C GLY A 695 3.11 -3.30 0.60
N ALA A 696 1.88 -3.82 0.61
CA ALA A 696 1.50 -4.96 -0.22
C ALA A 696 1.58 -4.67 -1.73
N SER A 697 1.08 -3.52 -2.17
CA SER A 697 1.15 -3.11 -3.58
C SER A 697 2.59 -2.80 -4.03
N PHE A 698 3.45 -2.28 -3.16
CA PHE A 698 4.86 -2.10 -3.44
C PHE A 698 5.57 -3.44 -3.70
N LEU A 699 5.33 -4.44 -2.84
CA LEU A 699 5.82 -5.81 -3.08
C LEU A 699 5.23 -6.41 -4.36
N LYS A 700 3.93 -6.23 -4.63
CA LYS A 700 3.28 -6.66 -5.90
C LYS A 700 4.05 -6.15 -7.12
N SER A 701 4.34 -4.84 -7.16
CA SER A 701 5.03 -4.19 -8.27
C SER A 701 6.49 -4.62 -8.39
N MET A 702 7.22 -4.78 -7.29
CA MET A 702 8.61 -5.24 -7.30
C MET A 702 8.74 -6.66 -7.87
N PHE A 703 7.84 -7.57 -7.50
CA PHE A 703 7.79 -8.91 -8.13
C PHE A 703 7.57 -8.83 -9.65
N ARG A 704 6.72 -7.92 -10.14
CA ARG A 704 6.51 -7.71 -11.59
C ARG A 704 7.74 -7.12 -12.28
N GLN A 705 8.47 -6.21 -11.64
CA GLN A 705 9.74 -5.65 -12.16
C GLN A 705 10.82 -6.73 -12.34
N PHE A 706 10.82 -7.78 -11.51
CA PHE A 706 11.67 -8.96 -11.67
C PHE A 706 11.09 -10.04 -12.62
N GLY A 707 9.94 -9.79 -13.27
CA GLY A 707 9.33 -10.71 -14.23
C GLY A 707 8.43 -11.81 -13.62
N ALA A 708 8.06 -11.72 -12.35
CA ALA A 708 7.12 -12.68 -11.74
C ALA A 708 5.66 -12.31 -12.00
N GLN A 709 4.82 -13.33 -12.21
CA GLN A 709 3.36 -13.18 -12.18
C GLN A 709 2.94 -12.88 -10.74
N SER A 710 2.34 -11.72 -10.48
CA SER A 710 2.17 -11.21 -9.12
C SER A 710 0.81 -10.55 -8.89
N PHE A 711 0.16 -10.94 -7.78
CA PHE A 711 -1.24 -10.68 -7.45
C PHE A 711 -1.43 -10.48 -5.94
N LEU A 712 -2.47 -9.74 -5.54
CA LEU A 712 -2.90 -9.66 -4.14
C LEU A 712 -4.07 -10.63 -3.90
N ILE A 713 -3.82 -11.67 -3.11
CA ILE A 713 -4.86 -12.62 -2.70
C ILE A 713 -5.67 -11.99 -1.55
N PRO A 714 -6.99 -11.80 -1.69
CA PRO A 714 -7.81 -11.22 -0.63
C PRO A 714 -8.06 -12.24 0.49
N THR A 715 -7.78 -11.81 1.72
CA THR A 715 -8.24 -12.42 2.96
C THR A 715 -9.72 -12.07 3.23
N SER A 716 -10.25 -12.38 4.41
CA SER A 716 -11.60 -11.97 4.82
C SER A 716 -11.77 -10.45 4.87
N ASP A 717 -13.01 -9.97 4.71
CA ASP A 717 -13.36 -8.55 4.73
C ASP A 717 -12.66 -7.75 5.86
N SER A 718 -12.17 -6.55 5.51
CA SER A 718 -11.38 -5.63 6.38
C SER A 718 -9.96 -6.06 6.79
N ARG A 719 -9.41 -7.17 6.25
CA ARG A 719 -8.02 -7.60 6.54
C ARG A 719 -7.02 -7.23 5.44
N ASN A 720 -5.74 -7.40 5.77
CA ASN A 720 -4.61 -7.21 4.87
C ASN A 720 -4.48 -8.39 3.88
N PRO A 721 -4.18 -8.13 2.59
CA PRO A 721 -4.05 -9.18 1.58
C PRO A 721 -2.75 -9.98 1.74
N ILE A 722 -2.69 -11.16 1.13
CA ILE A 722 -1.44 -11.90 0.94
C ILE A 722 -0.85 -11.48 -0.41
N VAL A 723 0.42 -11.11 -0.46
CA VAL A 723 1.14 -10.93 -1.73
C VAL A 723 1.52 -12.31 -2.25
N PHE A 724 0.92 -12.70 -3.37
CA PHE A 724 1.31 -13.88 -4.12
C PHE A 724 2.18 -13.47 -5.31
N ALA A 725 3.30 -14.16 -5.51
CA ALA A 725 4.05 -14.06 -6.74
C ALA A 725 4.58 -15.42 -7.18
N LYS A 726 4.72 -15.61 -8.50
CA LYS A 726 5.31 -16.80 -9.10
C LYS A 726 6.34 -16.44 -10.16
N PHE A 727 7.58 -16.86 -9.91
CA PHE A 727 8.60 -17.02 -10.94
C PHE A 727 8.45 -18.41 -11.58
N THR A 728 8.61 -18.47 -12.89
CA THR A 728 8.56 -19.71 -13.69
C THR A 728 9.87 -19.81 -14.47
N PRO A 729 10.53 -20.97 -14.56
CA PRO A 729 11.77 -21.11 -15.32
C PRO A 729 11.49 -20.97 -16.83
N PRO A 730 12.47 -20.56 -17.65
CA PRO A 730 12.33 -20.52 -19.10
C PRO A 730 11.91 -21.89 -19.67
N GLU A 731 11.11 -21.90 -20.74
CA GLU A 731 10.77 -23.16 -21.41
C GLU A 731 12.05 -23.81 -21.98
N PRO A 732 12.25 -25.12 -21.79
CA PRO A 732 13.39 -25.82 -22.37
C PRO A 732 13.29 -25.80 -23.90
N PRO A 733 14.39 -25.61 -24.64
CA PRO A 733 14.37 -25.54 -26.09
C PRO A 733 13.81 -26.85 -26.69
N PRO A 734 13.03 -26.77 -27.79
CA PRO A 734 12.27 -27.91 -28.31
C PRO A 734 13.20 -29.04 -28.76
N SER A 735 13.24 -30.11 -27.97
CA SER A 735 14.04 -31.30 -28.25
C SER A 735 13.39 -32.15 -29.36
N PRO A 736 14.15 -32.65 -30.35
CA PRO A 736 13.63 -33.51 -31.41
C PRO A 736 13.27 -34.92 -30.94
N THR A 737 13.58 -35.28 -29.68
CA THR A 737 13.17 -36.55 -29.05
C THR A 737 12.04 -36.31 -28.05
N PRO A 738 10.92 -37.06 -28.11
CA PRO A 738 9.82 -36.93 -27.15
C PRO A 738 10.17 -37.58 -25.80
N THR A 739 10.99 -36.87 -25.00
CA THR A 739 11.17 -37.19 -23.58
C THR A 739 9.93 -36.76 -22.80
N THR A 740 9.44 -37.60 -21.89
CA THR A 740 8.41 -37.21 -20.92
C THR A 740 8.99 -36.20 -19.93
N THR A 741 8.85 -34.91 -20.24
CA THR A 741 9.32 -33.82 -19.38
C THR A 741 8.52 -33.81 -18.09
N THR A 742 9.14 -34.23 -17.00
CA THR A 742 8.59 -34.04 -15.64
C THR A 742 8.34 -32.55 -15.44
N PRO A 743 7.18 -32.11 -14.90
CA PRO A 743 6.98 -30.70 -14.60
C PRO A 743 8.07 -30.20 -13.64
N PRO A 744 8.57 -28.96 -13.80
CA PRO A 744 9.56 -28.39 -12.89
C PRO A 744 8.98 -28.33 -11.46
N GLN A 745 9.83 -28.64 -10.46
CA GLN A 745 9.43 -28.55 -9.06
C GLN A 745 9.00 -27.13 -8.67
N THR A 746 8.34 -26.99 -7.53
CA THR A 746 7.97 -25.70 -6.94
C THR A 746 8.55 -25.56 -5.54
N VAL A 747 9.35 -24.51 -5.34
CA VAL A 747 9.79 -24.05 -4.03
C VAL A 747 8.89 -22.90 -3.59
N LEU A 748 8.21 -23.04 -2.45
CA LEU A 748 7.40 -21.98 -1.84
C LEU A 748 8.23 -21.23 -0.79
N PHE A 749 8.34 -19.92 -0.93
CA PHE A 749 8.89 -19.03 0.11
C PHE A 749 7.75 -18.35 0.90
N TYR A 750 7.85 -18.41 2.23
CA TYR A 750 6.95 -17.71 3.16
C TYR A 750 7.68 -16.65 3.99
N GLY A 751 6.99 -15.54 4.22
CA GLY A 751 7.35 -14.48 5.17
C GLY A 751 6.17 -13.53 5.39
N HIS A 752 6.41 -12.37 6.02
CA HIS A 752 5.40 -11.34 6.18
C HIS A 752 5.94 -9.93 5.96
N TYR A 753 5.02 -9.00 5.70
CA TYR A 753 5.33 -7.57 5.53
C TYR A 753 4.76 -6.70 6.66
N ASP A 754 3.87 -7.23 7.51
CA ASP A 754 3.40 -6.54 8.71
C ASP A 754 4.39 -6.61 9.87
N VAL A 755 4.26 -5.64 10.78
CA VAL A 755 5.21 -5.34 11.88
C VAL A 755 4.47 -4.86 13.13
N ILE A 756 5.03 -5.07 14.33
CA ILE A 756 4.49 -4.39 15.53
C ILE A 756 4.63 -2.85 15.47
N SER A 757 3.81 -2.16 16.26
CA SER A 757 3.88 -0.71 16.49
C SER A 757 5.24 -0.24 17.05
N ALA A 758 5.62 1.01 16.76
CA ALA A 758 6.78 1.69 17.34
C ALA A 758 6.48 3.18 17.60
N GLY A 759 7.34 3.87 18.35
CA GLY A 759 7.31 5.33 18.57
C GLY A 759 6.22 5.87 19.50
N ALA A 760 5.05 5.22 19.61
CA ALA A 760 3.90 5.73 20.37
C ALA A 760 3.99 5.60 21.92
N ALA A 761 5.06 5.02 22.45
CA ALA A 761 5.22 4.77 23.88
C ALA A 761 5.88 5.97 24.61
N PRO A 762 5.36 6.42 25.77
CA PRO A 762 5.97 7.52 26.55
C PRO A 762 7.43 7.32 26.98
N ASN A 763 7.90 6.07 26.97
CA ASN A 763 9.26 5.66 27.35
C ASN A 763 10.04 5.07 26.17
N SER A 764 9.68 5.42 24.92
CA SER A 764 10.37 4.98 23.69
C SER A 764 11.88 5.23 23.76
N GLN A 765 12.68 4.21 23.46
CA GLN A 765 14.15 4.25 23.51
C GLN A 765 14.81 4.23 22.12
N TRP A 766 14.05 4.54 21.07
CA TRP A 766 14.54 4.60 19.70
C TRP A 766 15.58 5.72 19.51
N ILE A 767 16.76 5.37 18.98
CA ILE A 767 17.86 6.30 18.67
C ILE A 767 17.74 6.95 17.28
N THR A 768 16.82 6.45 16.45
CA THR A 768 16.50 6.88 15.08
C THR A 768 14.99 6.71 14.87
N GLU A 769 14.38 7.46 13.94
CA GLU A 769 12.94 7.35 13.70
C GLU A 769 12.56 5.92 13.23
N PRO A 770 11.61 5.22 13.88
CA PRO A 770 11.41 3.78 13.66
C PRO A 770 11.06 3.40 12.22
N PHE A 771 10.50 4.33 11.44
CA PHE A 771 10.06 4.08 10.07
C PHE A 771 10.93 4.82 9.02
N GLU A 772 12.11 5.29 9.42
CA GLU A 772 13.13 5.86 8.52
C GLU A 772 14.42 5.04 8.60
N LEU A 773 14.67 4.23 7.56
CA LEU A 773 15.80 3.28 7.55
C LEU A 773 17.14 3.99 7.71
N THR A 774 17.81 3.81 8.85
CA THR A 774 19.04 4.56 9.17
C THR A 774 20.24 3.63 9.28
N GLY A 775 21.26 3.86 8.46
CA GLY A 775 22.49 3.06 8.44
C GLY A 775 23.51 3.56 9.47
N MET A 776 23.89 2.72 10.44
CA MET A 776 24.86 3.06 11.49
C MET A 776 25.71 1.83 11.85
N ASN A 777 27.05 2.01 11.91
CA ASN A 777 27.99 1.01 12.45
C ASN A 777 27.89 -0.40 11.81
N SER A 778 27.63 -0.49 10.49
CA SER A 778 27.39 -1.73 9.72
C SER A 778 26.02 -2.40 9.93
N TYR A 779 25.10 -1.74 10.62
CA TYR A 779 23.70 -2.15 10.77
C TYR A 779 22.76 -1.16 10.08
N LEU A 780 21.59 -1.64 9.68
CA LEU A 780 20.46 -0.82 9.24
C LEU A 780 19.40 -0.87 10.35
N TYR A 781 19.00 0.29 10.89
CA TYR A 781 18.00 0.43 11.96
C TYR A 781 16.64 0.80 11.37
N GLY A 782 15.57 0.23 11.94
CA GLY A 782 14.18 0.50 11.57
C GLY A 782 13.24 -0.65 11.96
N ARG A 783 11.95 -0.38 12.15
CA ARG A 783 10.93 -1.39 12.48
C ARG A 783 10.68 -2.30 11.27
N GLY A 784 10.91 -3.58 11.49
CA GLY A 784 10.75 -4.68 10.56
C GLY A 784 11.93 -4.94 9.63
N VAL A 785 13.11 -4.34 9.87
CA VAL A 785 14.32 -4.60 9.07
C VAL A 785 14.84 -6.03 9.23
N SER A 786 14.68 -6.62 10.42
CA SER A 786 14.97 -8.04 10.67
C SER A 786 13.66 -8.84 10.69
N ASP A 787 12.55 -8.22 11.09
CA ASP A 787 11.26 -8.90 11.32
C ASP A 787 10.07 -8.25 10.57
N ASN A 788 9.82 -8.53 9.29
CA ASN A 788 10.46 -9.53 8.44
C ASN A 788 10.81 -8.99 7.03
N LYS A 789 10.80 -7.66 6.85
CA LYS A 789 10.94 -6.97 5.55
C LYS A 789 12.30 -7.20 4.89
N GLY A 790 13.39 -7.18 5.67
CA GLY A 790 14.74 -7.44 5.16
C GLY A 790 14.90 -8.88 4.62
N PRO A 791 14.60 -9.92 5.42
CA PRO A 791 14.62 -11.31 4.95
C PRO A 791 13.70 -11.60 3.76
N VAL A 792 12.51 -10.99 3.71
CA VAL A 792 11.63 -11.07 2.53
C VAL A 792 12.31 -10.48 1.29
N LEU A 793 12.85 -9.26 1.38
CA LEU A 793 13.53 -8.63 0.23
C LEU A 793 14.77 -9.42 -0.21
N ALA A 794 15.54 -9.99 0.71
CA ALA A 794 16.66 -10.87 0.38
C ALA A 794 16.22 -12.07 -0.47
N ALA A 795 15.03 -12.64 -0.20
CA ALA A 795 14.47 -13.73 -0.99
C ALA A 795 13.94 -13.26 -2.36
N ILE A 796 13.30 -12.08 -2.43
CA ILE A 796 12.78 -11.50 -3.66
C ILE A 796 13.93 -11.20 -4.63
N PHE A 797 14.96 -10.50 -4.18
CA PHE A 797 16.14 -10.20 -5.00
C PHE A 797 16.91 -11.47 -5.39
N ALA A 798 16.99 -12.48 -4.51
CA ALA A 798 17.61 -13.76 -4.84
C ALA A 798 16.89 -14.51 -5.98
N ALA A 799 15.55 -14.51 -5.99
CA ALA A 799 14.76 -15.10 -7.07
C ALA A 799 14.78 -14.23 -8.35
N GLY A 800 14.69 -12.91 -8.19
CA GLY A 800 14.71 -11.95 -9.29
C GLY A 800 16.02 -11.95 -10.07
N GLU A 801 17.17 -12.01 -9.40
CA GLU A 801 18.47 -12.17 -10.06
C GLU A 801 18.58 -13.50 -10.83
N LEU A 802 17.96 -14.59 -10.35
CA LEU A 802 17.91 -15.86 -11.10
C LEU A 802 17.01 -15.75 -12.34
N ALA A 803 15.88 -15.05 -12.22
CA ALA A 803 14.94 -14.82 -13.31
C ALA A 803 15.59 -14.00 -14.43
N GLN A 804 16.16 -12.85 -14.09
CA GLN A 804 16.83 -11.95 -15.04
C GLN A 804 18.04 -12.61 -15.74
N ASN A 805 18.80 -13.45 -15.02
CA ASN A 805 19.91 -14.20 -15.60
C ASN A 805 19.48 -15.46 -16.39
N ASN A 806 18.20 -15.83 -16.41
CA ASN A 806 17.70 -17.11 -16.94
C ASN A 806 18.31 -18.35 -16.25
N GLU A 807 18.62 -18.23 -14.95
CA GLU A 807 19.24 -19.28 -14.10
C GLU A 807 18.23 -20.08 -13.25
N LEU A 808 16.92 -19.83 -13.42
CA LEU A 808 15.87 -20.55 -12.69
C LEU A 808 15.79 -22.02 -13.12
N THR A 809 15.86 -22.94 -12.13
CA THR A 809 15.74 -24.39 -12.31
C THR A 809 14.40 -24.96 -11.85
N SER A 810 13.55 -24.14 -11.22
CA SER A 810 12.23 -24.51 -10.68
C SER A 810 11.27 -23.32 -10.69
N ASN A 811 9.98 -23.59 -10.46
CA ASN A 811 9.06 -22.53 -10.05
C ASN A 811 9.46 -22.03 -8.65
N ILE A 812 9.42 -20.71 -8.43
CA ILE A 812 9.53 -20.12 -7.10
C ILE A 812 8.23 -19.36 -6.83
N VAL A 813 7.48 -19.81 -5.83
CA VAL A 813 6.22 -19.21 -5.40
C VAL A 813 6.44 -18.46 -4.09
N PHE A 814 5.94 -17.25 -3.96
CA PHE A 814 6.00 -16.45 -2.76
C PHE A 814 4.60 -16.29 -2.17
N LEU A 815 4.47 -16.49 -0.86
CA LEU A 815 3.31 -16.10 -0.06
C LEU A 815 3.78 -15.19 1.08
N ILE A 816 3.64 -13.87 0.90
CA ILE A 816 3.99 -12.88 1.92
C ILE A 816 2.70 -12.35 2.55
N GLU A 817 2.44 -12.67 3.82
CA GLU A 817 1.24 -12.20 4.52
C GLU A 817 1.42 -10.84 5.20
N GLY A 818 0.30 -10.26 5.66
CA GLY A 818 0.25 -8.95 6.33
C GLY A 818 -0.57 -8.98 7.62
N GLU A 819 -0.64 -10.14 8.28
CA GLU A 819 -1.37 -10.34 9.54
C GLU A 819 -0.60 -11.23 10.55
N GLU A 820 0.70 -11.52 10.37
CA GLU A 820 1.46 -12.48 11.21
C GLU A 820 1.52 -12.00 12.66
N GLU A 821 1.93 -10.74 12.85
CA GLU A 821 1.99 -10.01 14.13
C GLU A 821 0.60 -9.81 14.76
N ALA A 822 -0.44 -10.09 13.97
CA ALA A 822 -1.85 -10.06 14.31
C ALA A 822 -2.44 -11.47 14.57
N GLY A 823 -1.65 -12.54 14.40
CA GLY A 823 -2.02 -13.95 14.59
C GLY A 823 -2.32 -14.74 13.32
N SER A 824 -1.78 -14.34 12.16
CA SER A 824 -2.06 -14.84 10.79
C SER A 824 -3.56 -14.88 10.44
N ARG A 825 -4.27 -13.77 10.71
CA ARG A 825 -5.75 -13.71 10.67
C ARG A 825 -6.30 -13.89 9.26
N GLY A 826 -6.97 -15.01 9.02
CA GLY A 826 -7.56 -15.35 7.71
C GLY A 826 -6.57 -15.92 6.68
N PHE A 827 -5.26 -15.96 6.98
CA PHE A 827 -4.25 -16.54 6.10
C PHE A 827 -4.57 -17.98 5.72
N LYS A 828 -4.89 -18.81 6.72
CA LYS A 828 -5.16 -20.25 6.54
C LYS A 828 -6.38 -20.51 5.64
N ASP A 829 -7.40 -19.67 5.73
CA ASP A 829 -8.63 -19.81 4.95
C ASP A 829 -8.44 -19.27 3.52
N ALA A 830 -7.65 -18.21 3.34
CA ALA A 830 -7.24 -17.72 2.02
C ALA A 830 -6.37 -18.76 1.29
N VAL A 831 -5.32 -19.29 1.92
CA VAL A 831 -4.45 -20.30 1.31
C VAL A 831 -5.24 -21.56 0.92
N LYS A 832 -6.18 -22.02 1.74
CA LYS A 832 -7.10 -23.12 1.38
C LYS A 832 -7.99 -22.78 0.18
N LYS A 833 -8.60 -21.59 0.18
CA LYS A 833 -9.51 -21.14 -0.89
C LYS A 833 -8.80 -20.98 -2.24
N TYR A 834 -7.54 -20.56 -2.23
CA TYR A 834 -6.75 -20.30 -3.43
C TYR A 834 -5.67 -21.38 -3.70
N LYS A 835 -5.76 -22.55 -3.05
CA LYS A 835 -4.79 -23.64 -3.15
C LYS A 835 -4.55 -24.09 -4.59
N ASP A 836 -5.61 -24.27 -5.37
CA ASP A 836 -5.53 -24.71 -6.77
C ASP A 836 -4.89 -23.65 -7.68
N PHE A 837 -4.94 -22.37 -7.29
CA PHE A 837 -4.28 -21.25 -7.96
C PHE A 837 -2.80 -21.14 -7.57
N ILE A 838 -2.47 -21.44 -6.30
CA ILE A 838 -1.08 -21.51 -5.81
C ILE A 838 -0.35 -22.70 -6.47
N GLY A 839 -1.04 -23.81 -6.67
CA GLY A 839 -0.54 -25.00 -7.35
C GLY A 839 0.21 -25.98 -6.45
N PRO A 840 0.86 -27.00 -7.03
CA PRO A 840 1.68 -27.96 -6.28
C PRO A 840 2.96 -27.32 -5.76
N VAL A 841 3.40 -27.77 -4.57
CA VAL A 841 4.61 -27.33 -3.87
C VAL A 841 5.38 -28.57 -3.43
N ASP A 842 6.68 -28.64 -3.72
CA ASP A 842 7.56 -29.74 -3.32
C ASP A 842 8.31 -29.41 -2.02
N TRP A 843 8.74 -28.15 -1.88
CA TRP A 843 9.55 -27.67 -0.76
C TRP A 843 9.02 -26.33 -0.23
N ILE A 844 9.09 -26.14 1.08
CA ILE A 844 8.77 -24.86 1.73
C ILE A 844 10.07 -24.29 2.33
N LEU A 845 10.32 -23.01 2.09
CA LEU A 845 11.37 -22.23 2.70
C LEU A 845 10.74 -21.04 3.43
N LEU A 846 11.35 -20.66 4.55
CA LEU A 846 11.03 -19.40 5.22
C LEU A 846 12.28 -18.80 5.86
N ALA A 847 12.21 -17.50 6.14
CA ALA A 847 13.30 -16.77 6.76
C ALA A 847 12.80 -15.76 7.80
N ASN A 848 12.19 -16.23 8.89
CA ASN A 848 11.90 -15.39 10.05
C ASN A 848 12.39 -16.03 11.37
N SER A 849 13.66 -15.81 11.73
CA SER A 849 14.24 -16.18 13.04
C SER A 849 15.67 -15.63 13.11
N TYR A 850 16.33 -15.80 14.27
CA TYR A 850 17.63 -15.20 14.56
C TYR A 850 18.68 -16.26 14.92
N TRP A 851 19.96 -15.89 14.86
CA TRP A 851 21.04 -16.72 15.37
C TRP A 851 21.05 -16.74 16.91
N LEU A 852 21.76 -17.72 17.49
CA LEU A 852 21.92 -17.80 18.95
C LEU A 852 22.88 -16.73 19.51
N ASP A 853 23.67 -16.09 18.66
CA ASP A 853 24.58 -14.98 18.93
C ASP A 853 24.73 -14.07 17.68
N ASP A 854 25.80 -13.29 17.61
CA ASP A 854 26.09 -12.41 16.47
C ASP A 854 27.21 -12.95 15.53
N GLU A 855 27.69 -14.19 15.71
CA GLU A 855 28.92 -14.70 15.04
C GLU A 855 28.90 -16.21 14.66
N ALA A 856 27.92 -16.99 15.10
CA ALA A 856 27.73 -18.40 14.72
C ALA A 856 26.51 -18.56 13.81
N PRO A 857 26.69 -18.83 12.50
CA PRO A 857 25.57 -19.02 11.60
C PRO A 857 24.71 -20.21 12.05
N CYS A 858 23.40 -20.05 11.97
CA CYS A 858 22.43 -21.02 12.46
C CYS A 858 21.48 -21.49 11.35
N VAL A 859 20.83 -22.63 11.56
CA VAL A 859 19.71 -23.14 10.75
C VAL A 859 18.64 -23.65 11.71
N THR A 860 17.40 -23.20 11.55
CA THR A 860 16.30 -23.47 12.50
C THR A 860 15.53 -24.71 12.05
N TYR A 861 15.44 -25.74 12.89
CA TYR A 861 14.72 -26.99 12.56
C TYR A 861 13.48 -27.27 13.42
N GLY A 862 13.12 -26.37 14.33
CA GLY A 862 11.87 -26.51 15.07
C GLY A 862 11.49 -25.29 15.89
N LEU A 863 10.18 -25.09 16.03
CA LEU A 863 9.53 -23.99 16.74
C LEU A 863 8.55 -24.58 17.76
N ARG A 864 8.36 -23.91 18.90
CA ARG A 864 7.30 -24.27 19.84
C ARG A 864 5.95 -23.84 19.27
N GLY A 865 4.87 -24.48 19.69
CA GLY A 865 3.52 -23.97 19.48
C GLY A 865 3.13 -23.04 20.63
N VAL A 866 2.00 -22.36 20.53
CA VAL A 866 1.47 -21.55 21.65
C VAL A 866 -0.05 -21.64 21.78
N VAL A 867 -0.51 -21.74 23.02
CA VAL A 867 -1.92 -21.56 23.41
C VAL A 867 -1.99 -20.32 24.30
N HIS A 868 -2.65 -19.26 23.81
CA HIS A 868 -3.00 -18.08 24.60
C HIS A 868 -4.43 -18.22 25.15
N ALA A 869 -4.61 -17.86 26.42
CA ALA A 869 -5.89 -17.94 27.10
C ALA A 869 -6.12 -16.76 28.03
N SER A 870 -7.36 -16.29 28.09
CA SER A 870 -7.82 -15.32 29.07
C SER A 870 -8.67 -16.02 30.13
N VAL A 871 -8.27 -15.87 31.39
CA VAL A 871 -8.92 -16.45 32.57
C VAL A 871 -9.54 -15.31 33.36
N GLU A 872 -10.81 -15.40 33.73
CA GLU A 872 -11.53 -14.33 34.42
C GLU A 872 -12.37 -14.88 35.55
N VAL A 873 -12.25 -14.28 36.74
CA VAL A 873 -13.12 -14.54 37.89
C VAL A 873 -13.96 -13.29 38.14
N GLN A 874 -15.28 -13.43 38.23
CA GLN A 874 -16.23 -12.33 38.40
C GLN A 874 -17.23 -12.59 39.53
N SER A 875 -17.53 -11.55 40.32
CA SER A 875 -18.57 -11.55 41.34
C SER A 875 -19.87 -10.92 40.82
N ASP A 876 -20.99 -11.33 41.41
CA ASP A 876 -22.29 -10.65 41.23
C ASP A 876 -22.38 -9.32 41.99
N ARG A 877 -21.48 -9.09 42.95
CA ARG A 877 -21.33 -7.84 43.70
C ARG A 877 -20.59 -6.76 42.85
N PRO A 878 -20.85 -5.46 43.08
CA PRO A 878 -20.03 -4.38 42.50
C PRO A 878 -18.61 -4.37 43.09
N ASP A 879 -17.76 -3.44 42.64
CA ASP A 879 -16.50 -3.14 43.35
C ASP A 879 -16.83 -2.59 44.76
N LEU A 880 -16.13 -3.05 45.80
CA LEU A 880 -16.43 -2.77 47.21
C LEU A 880 -15.26 -2.09 47.93
N HIS A 881 -15.47 -1.52 49.12
CA HIS A 881 -14.42 -0.81 49.87
C HIS A 881 -13.71 -1.78 50.83
N SER A 882 -12.42 -2.06 50.62
CA SER A 882 -11.74 -3.16 51.31
C SER A 882 -11.69 -3.01 52.84
N GLY A 883 -11.61 -1.79 53.35
CA GLY A 883 -11.65 -1.50 54.79
C GLY A 883 -13.04 -1.54 55.45
N VAL A 884 -14.11 -1.84 54.69
CA VAL A 884 -15.50 -1.91 55.18
C VAL A 884 -16.12 -3.27 54.85
N ASP A 885 -15.98 -3.72 53.61
CA ASP A 885 -16.55 -4.97 53.10
C ASP A 885 -15.60 -6.18 53.20
N GLY A 886 -14.31 -5.93 53.43
CA GLY A 886 -13.26 -6.95 53.56
C GLY A 886 -13.50 -7.83 54.78
N SER A 887 -13.82 -9.10 54.53
CA SER A 887 -14.26 -10.03 55.56
C SER A 887 -13.91 -11.47 55.19
N ARG A 888 -13.56 -12.29 56.18
CA ARG A 888 -13.18 -13.70 56.00
C ARG A 888 -14.26 -14.56 55.32
N GLU A 889 -15.51 -14.16 55.44
CA GLU A 889 -16.69 -14.87 54.91
C GLU A 889 -16.99 -14.48 53.45
N ALA A 890 -16.47 -13.35 52.97
CA ALA A 890 -16.64 -12.88 51.60
C ALA A 890 -15.48 -13.36 50.71
N ARG A 891 -15.78 -14.17 49.69
CA ARG A 891 -14.80 -14.52 48.65
C ARG A 891 -14.55 -13.34 47.70
N GLU A 892 -13.29 -13.03 47.47
CA GLU A 892 -12.85 -11.95 46.60
C GLU A 892 -12.30 -12.50 45.26
N PRO A 893 -12.75 -11.99 44.09
CA PRO A 893 -12.28 -12.44 42.78
C PRO A 893 -10.77 -12.43 42.59
N VAL A 894 -10.06 -11.46 43.19
CA VAL A 894 -8.59 -11.37 43.12
C VAL A 894 -7.93 -12.51 43.92
N ILE A 895 -8.45 -12.82 45.11
CA ILE A 895 -7.95 -13.93 45.94
C ILE A 895 -8.19 -15.27 45.22
N ASP A 896 -9.37 -15.47 44.65
CA ASP A 896 -9.68 -16.67 43.87
C ASP A 896 -8.79 -16.77 42.61
N MET A 897 -8.55 -15.66 41.90
CA MET A 897 -7.64 -15.60 40.75
C MET A 897 -6.19 -15.96 41.13
N VAL A 898 -5.63 -15.34 42.17
CA VAL A 898 -4.26 -15.64 42.64
C VAL A 898 -4.13 -17.10 43.06
N ASN A 899 -5.11 -17.63 43.81
CA ASN A 899 -5.14 -19.05 44.18
C ASN A 899 -5.23 -19.98 42.97
N LEU A 900 -5.99 -19.61 41.92
CA LEU A 900 -6.15 -20.41 40.71
C LEU A 900 -4.88 -20.42 39.85
N LEU A 901 -4.25 -19.26 39.66
CA LEU A 901 -2.97 -19.14 38.95
C LEU A 901 -1.85 -19.89 39.67
N ALA A 902 -1.82 -19.85 41.01
CA ALA A 902 -0.90 -20.63 41.83
C ALA A 902 -1.16 -22.16 41.82
N LYS A 903 -2.13 -22.66 41.05
CA LYS A 903 -2.28 -24.10 40.72
C LYS A 903 -1.74 -24.47 39.34
N LEU A 904 -1.36 -23.52 38.49
CA LEU A 904 -0.87 -23.81 37.14
C LEU A 904 0.60 -24.23 37.11
N THR A 905 1.42 -23.74 38.04
CA THR A 905 2.87 -24.05 38.15
C THR A 905 3.24 -24.45 39.57
N SER A 906 4.27 -25.28 39.71
CA SER A 906 5.02 -25.48 40.96
C SER A 906 6.12 -24.44 41.15
N ASP A 907 6.79 -24.46 42.30
CA ASP A 907 7.84 -23.51 42.68
C ASP A 907 9.09 -23.56 41.77
N ASP A 908 9.33 -24.70 41.11
CA ASP A 908 10.36 -24.90 40.08
C ASP A 908 9.89 -24.55 38.65
N GLY A 909 8.68 -23.98 38.50
CA GLY A 909 8.12 -23.54 37.22
C GLY A 909 7.49 -24.65 36.36
N LYS A 910 7.47 -25.90 36.84
CA LYS A 910 6.86 -27.01 36.10
C LYS A 910 5.33 -26.86 36.04
N ILE A 911 4.75 -27.08 34.86
CA ILE A 911 3.31 -27.00 34.63
C ILE A 911 2.60 -28.16 35.34
N MET A 912 1.58 -27.87 36.14
CA MET A 912 0.91 -28.81 37.06
C MET A 912 -0.40 -29.43 36.51
N ILE A 913 -0.72 -29.17 35.24
CA ILE A 913 -1.87 -29.79 34.56
C ILE A 913 -1.60 -31.32 34.43
N PRO A 914 -2.52 -32.19 34.88
CA PRO A 914 -2.35 -33.65 34.78
C PRO A 914 -2.14 -34.13 33.33
N GLY A 915 -1.29 -35.15 33.15
CA GLY A 915 -0.95 -35.72 31.83
C GLY A 915 -0.12 -34.82 30.90
N PHE A 916 0.04 -33.53 31.20
CA PHE A 916 0.57 -32.52 30.28
C PHE A 916 2.00 -32.81 29.76
N HIS A 917 2.85 -33.44 30.58
CA HIS A 917 4.24 -33.78 30.22
C HIS A 917 4.41 -35.18 29.64
N GLU A 918 3.41 -36.06 29.73
CA GLU A 918 3.48 -37.44 29.24
C GLU A 918 3.75 -37.58 27.73
N PRO A 919 3.19 -36.75 26.83
CA PRO A 919 3.52 -36.84 25.40
C PRO A 919 4.85 -36.14 25.03
N VAL A 920 5.57 -35.52 25.96
CA VAL A 920 6.82 -34.80 25.63
C VAL A 920 7.93 -35.81 25.32
N ARG A 921 8.44 -35.78 24.07
CA ARG A 921 9.45 -36.74 23.59
C ARG A 921 10.69 -36.84 24.51
N PRO A 922 11.25 -38.04 24.73
CA PRO A 922 12.59 -38.18 25.29
C PRO A 922 13.64 -37.53 24.38
N VAL A 923 14.81 -37.22 24.93
CA VAL A 923 15.95 -36.70 24.15
C VAL A 923 16.56 -37.85 23.34
N THR A 924 16.82 -37.63 22.05
CA THR A 924 17.50 -38.63 21.21
C THR A 924 19.01 -38.42 21.19
N PRO A 925 19.85 -39.44 20.92
CA PRO A 925 21.29 -39.26 20.78
C PRO A 925 21.70 -38.27 19.68
N ALA A 926 20.88 -38.08 18.64
CA ALA A 926 21.10 -37.08 17.59
C ALA A 926 20.79 -35.65 18.08
N GLU A 927 19.67 -35.46 18.80
CA GLU A 927 19.32 -34.18 19.44
C GLU A 927 20.38 -33.78 20.49
N GLU A 928 20.85 -34.75 21.29
CA GLU A 928 21.95 -34.61 22.25
C GLU A 928 23.28 -34.17 21.60
N ALA A 929 23.60 -34.72 20.42
CA ALA A 929 24.81 -34.35 19.68
C ALA A 929 24.76 -32.90 19.18
N MET A 930 23.61 -32.41 18.71
CA MET A 930 23.42 -31.00 18.31
C MET A 930 23.63 -30.06 19.50
N TYR A 931 23.04 -30.35 20.66
CA TYR A 931 23.28 -29.60 21.89
C TYR A 931 24.75 -29.62 22.33
N THR A 932 25.46 -30.73 22.09
CA THR A 932 26.90 -30.86 22.38
C THR A 932 27.75 -29.99 21.44
N GLU A 933 27.43 -29.96 20.15
CA GLU A 933 28.10 -29.11 19.16
C GLU A 933 27.92 -27.60 19.46
N ILE A 934 26.70 -27.19 19.84
CA ILE A 934 26.41 -25.83 20.32
C ILE A 934 27.20 -25.53 21.60
N THR A 935 27.15 -26.42 22.60
CA THR A 935 27.84 -26.20 23.89
C THR A 935 29.36 -26.10 23.72
N ARG A 936 29.95 -26.81 22.74
CA ARG A 936 31.36 -26.69 22.36
C ARG A 936 31.68 -25.30 21.80
N GLU A 937 30.89 -24.80 20.84
CA GLU A 937 31.09 -23.48 20.21
C GLU A 937 31.00 -22.33 21.23
N PHE A 938 30.08 -22.43 22.18
CA PHE A 938 29.86 -21.40 23.21
C PHE A 938 30.68 -21.61 24.49
N SER A 939 31.50 -22.65 24.58
CA SER A 939 32.22 -23.05 25.81
C SER A 939 33.14 -21.99 26.42
N GLN A 940 33.63 -21.04 25.61
CA GLN A 940 34.51 -19.95 26.05
C GLN A 940 33.77 -18.64 26.38
N ARG A 941 32.43 -18.60 26.25
CA ARG A 941 31.64 -17.38 26.37
C ARG A 941 30.80 -17.38 27.65
N PRO A 942 30.77 -16.30 28.45
CA PRO A 942 29.99 -16.25 29.68
C PRO A 942 28.49 -16.11 29.36
N PHE A 943 27.76 -17.22 29.43
CA PHE A 943 26.30 -17.19 29.52
C PHE A 943 25.88 -16.84 30.96
N SER A 944 25.25 -15.68 31.13
CA SER A 944 24.78 -15.16 32.43
C SER A 944 23.52 -15.86 32.96
N THR A 945 23.47 -17.20 32.88
CA THR A 945 22.36 -18.04 33.34
C THR A 945 22.81 -18.91 34.51
N GLY A 946 22.01 -18.98 35.58
CA GLY A 946 22.29 -19.79 36.77
C GLY A 946 22.19 -21.32 36.58
N ALA A 947 22.19 -21.79 35.33
CA ALA A 947 22.11 -23.19 34.93
C ALA A 947 23.04 -23.42 33.72
N PRO A 948 23.51 -24.67 33.48
CA PRO A 948 24.33 -24.98 32.31
C PRO A 948 23.63 -24.62 30.99
N LEU A 949 24.41 -24.14 30.02
CA LEU A 949 23.89 -23.67 28.73
C LEU A 949 22.97 -24.71 28.06
N LYS A 950 23.39 -25.98 28.02
CA LYS A 950 22.60 -27.08 27.48
C LYS A 950 21.19 -27.13 28.08
N ASP A 951 21.09 -27.17 29.41
CA ASP A 951 19.82 -27.31 30.12
C ASP A 951 18.93 -26.07 29.91
N HIS A 952 19.55 -24.89 29.86
CA HIS A 952 18.87 -23.65 29.51
C HIS A 952 18.30 -23.67 28.08
N LEU A 953 19.06 -24.10 27.08
CA LEU A 953 18.57 -24.23 25.69
C LEU A 953 17.47 -25.30 25.58
N MET A 954 17.59 -26.42 26.29
CA MET A 954 16.54 -27.45 26.35
C MET A 954 15.24 -26.89 26.96
N SER A 955 15.32 -26.11 28.04
CA SER A 955 14.15 -25.45 28.64
C SER A 955 13.49 -24.42 27.71
N ARG A 956 14.29 -23.73 26.87
CA ARG A 956 13.77 -22.77 25.87
C ARG A 956 13.19 -23.43 24.63
N TRP A 957 13.67 -24.60 24.22
CA TRP A 957 13.39 -25.16 22.89
C TRP A 957 12.55 -26.44 22.87
N ARG A 958 12.75 -27.34 23.85
CA ARG A 958 12.18 -28.71 23.83
C ARG A 958 11.22 -29.02 24.96
N TYR A 959 11.26 -28.27 26.05
CA TYR A 959 10.32 -28.40 27.16
C TYR A 959 9.23 -27.32 27.09
N PRO A 960 7.98 -27.64 27.49
CA PRO A 960 6.89 -26.68 27.49
C PRO A 960 7.00 -25.72 28.68
N SER A 961 6.54 -24.48 28.49
CA SER A 961 6.65 -23.42 29.51
C SER A 961 5.37 -22.59 29.59
N LEU A 962 4.99 -22.15 30.80
CA LEU A 962 3.83 -21.31 31.03
C LEU A 962 4.26 -19.89 31.43
N THR A 963 3.50 -18.90 31.00
CA THR A 963 3.73 -17.49 31.35
C THR A 963 2.40 -16.84 31.72
N ILE A 964 2.41 -16.06 32.81
CA ILE A 964 1.31 -15.17 33.20
C ILE A 964 1.76 -13.76 32.80
N HIS A 965 1.08 -13.15 31.83
CA HIS A 965 1.52 -11.89 31.22
C HIS A 965 1.08 -10.66 32.00
N ARG A 966 -0.15 -10.70 32.53
CA ARG A 966 -0.76 -9.64 33.33
C ARG A 966 -1.94 -10.17 34.12
N VAL A 967 -2.25 -9.51 35.24
CA VAL A 967 -3.52 -9.64 35.96
C VAL A 967 -4.13 -8.25 36.09
N ASN A 968 -5.27 -8.05 35.44
CA ASN A 968 -6.05 -6.81 35.49
C ASN A 968 -7.23 -7.00 36.46
N VAL A 969 -7.75 -5.89 36.99
CA VAL A 969 -8.91 -5.87 37.90
C VAL A 969 -9.91 -4.78 37.51
N SER A 970 -11.16 -4.91 37.95
CA SER A 970 -12.15 -3.82 37.86
C SER A 970 -12.00 -2.78 38.97
N GLY A 971 -12.71 -1.66 38.80
CA GLY A 971 -12.66 -0.53 39.72
C GLY A 971 -11.51 0.45 39.45
N PRO A 972 -11.42 1.54 40.21
CA PRO A 972 -10.32 2.50 40.14
C PRO A 972 -9.02 1.91 40.71
N THR A 973 -7.86 2.39 40.23
CA THR A 973 -6.53 1.82 40.50
C THR A 973 -5.94 2.17 41.89
N ASN A 974 -6.77 2.56 42.87
CA ASN A 974 -6.33 2.87 44.23
C ASN A 974 -6.43 1.64 45.16
N ALA A 975 -5.45 1.50 46.06
CA ALA A 975 -5.19 0.28 46.86
C ALA A 975 -6.20 -0.03 47.99
N THR A 976 -7.46 0.38 47.89
CA THR A 976 -8.50 0.24 48.93
C THR A 976 -9.83 -0.30 48.40
N VAL A 977 -9.80 -1.02 47.27
CA VAL A 977 -10.97 -1.58 46.58
C VAL A 977 -10.86 -3.11 46.57
N ILE A 978 -11.99 -3.79 46.77
CA ILE A 978 -12.18 -5.21 46.43
C ILE A 978 -12.82 -5.25 45.03
N PRO A 979 -12.10 -5.68 43.99
CA PRO A 979 -12.64 -5.69 42.63
C PRO A 979 -13.77 -6.70 42.45
N ARG A 980 -14.82 -6.29 41.74
CA ARG A 980 -15.87 -7.16 41.18
C ARG A 980 -15.30 -8.27 40.30
N SER A 981 -14.19 -8.02 39.61
CA SER A 981 -13.61 -8.98 38.67
C SER A 981 -12.09 -8.86 38.60
N ALA A 982 -11.46 -10.00 38.34
CA ALA A 982 -10.04 -10.13 38.04
C ALA A 982 -9.89 -10.94 36.75
N SER A 983 -9.04 -10.49 35.82
CA SER A 983 -8.79 -11.15 34.55
C SER A 983 -7.28 -11.29 34.30
N ALA A 984 -6.81 -12.50 33.99
CA ALA A 984 -5.42 -12.81 33.73
C ALA A 984 -5.24 -13.32 32.30
N ALA A 985 -4.21 -12.80 31.61
CA ALA A 985 -3.79 -13.31 30.31
C ALA A 985 -2.61 -14.27 30.51
N ILE A 986 -2.75 -15.51 30.06
CA ILE A 986 -1.72 -16.56 30.18
C ILE A 986 -1.37 -17.13 28.81
N SER A 987 -0.18 -17.73 28.69
CA SER A 987 0.17 -18.56 27.53
C SER A 987 0.94 -19.81 27.94
N LEU A 988 0.69 -20.90 27.21
CA LEU A 988 1.46 -22.14 27.30
C LEU A 988 2.20 -22.33 25.97
N ARG A 989 3.53 -22.39 26.01
CA ARG A 989 4.34 -22.85 24.87
C ARG A 989 4.34 -24.38 24.86
N ILE A 990 3.91 -24.97 23.75
CA ILE A 990 3.78 -26.42 23.58
C ILE A 990 4.89 -26.97 22.67
N VAL A 991 5.17 -28.26 22.78
CA VAL A 991 6.33 -28.93 22.17
C VAL A 991 5.91 -30.22 21.45
N PRO A 992 6.79 -30.83 20.61
CA PRO A 992 6.43 -31.97 19.79
C PRO A 992 5.66 -33.09 20.50
N ASP A 993 4.68 -33.61 19.77
CA ASP A 993 3.67 -34.61 20.13
C ASP A 993 2.58 -34.18 21.13
N GLN A 994 2.66 -32.98 21.72
CA GLN A 994 1.50 -32.37 22.39
C GLN A 994 0.43 -31.97 21.35
N LYS A 995 -0.77 -32.55 21.44
CA LYS A 995 -1.91 -32.20 20.57
C LYS A 995 -2.60 -30.93 21.06
N LEU A 996 -2.81 -29.98 20.15
CA LEU A 996 -3.33 -28.64 20.47
C LEU A 996 -4.68 -28.66 21.20
N SER A 997 -5.65 -29.43 20.68
CA SER A 997 -6.97 -29.58 21.32
C SER A 997 -6.88 -30.16 22.72
N ALA A 998 -6.13 -31.26 22.89
CA ALA A 998 -5.95 -31.91 24.18
C ALA A 998 -5.31 -30.97 25.23
N VAL A 999 -4.42 -30.06 24.83
CA VAL A 999 -3.86 -29.03 25.72
C VAL A 999 -4.93 -27.99 26.10
N CYS A 1000 -5.70 -27.47 25.14
CA CYS A 1000 -6.79 -26.52 25.39
C CYS A 1000 -7.87 -27.11 26.32
N ASP A 1001 -8.28 -28.35 26.07
CA ASP A 1001 -9.26 -29.09 26.87
C ASP A 1001 -8.73 -29.36 28.29
N SER A 1002 -7.47 -29.79 28.42
CA SER A 1002 -6.84 -30.08 29.72
C SER A 1002 -6.65 -28.81 30.55
N LEU A 1003 -6.22 -27.69 29.94
CA LEU A 1003 -6.12 -26.39 30.60
C LEU A 1003 -7.50 -25.93 31.11
N THR A 1004 -8.51 -25.95 30.23
CA THR A 1004 -9.87 -25.49 30.55
C THR A 1004 -10.54 -26.37 31.61
N GLY A 1005 -10.37 -27.70 31.51
CA GLY A 1005 -10.88 -28.65 32.48
C GLY A 1005 -10.19 -28.53 33.84
N TYR A 1006 -8.86 -28.40 33.86
CA TYR A 1006 -8.08 -28.24 35.09
C TYR A 1006 -8.43 -26.93 35.83
N LEU A 1007 -8.51 -25.80 35.12
CA LEU A 1007 -8.90 -24.52 35.72
C LEU A 1007 -10.31 -24.59 36.33
N ARG A 1008 -11.28 -25.18 35.63
CA ARG A 1008 -12.65 -25.37 36.15
C ARG A 1008 -12.68 -26.30 37.36
N ALA A 1009 -11.91 -27.39 37.35
CA ALA A 1009 -11.83 -28.33 38.47
C ALA A 1009 -11.17 -27.71 39.72
N GLN A 1010 -10.06 -26.97 39.55
CA GLN A 1010 -9.41 -26.28 40.67
C GLN A 1010 -10.29 -25.19 41.27
N PHE A 1011 -10.97 -24.40 40.44
CA PHE A 1011 -11.89 -23.36 40.90
C PHE A 1011 -13.10 -23.92 41.65
N ALA A 1012 -13.67 -25.05 41.20
CA ALA A 1012 -14.76 -25.73 41.90
C ALA A 1012 -14.35 -26.14 43.34
N ASN A 1013 -13.10 -26.57 43.54
CA ASN A 1013 -12.59 -26.93 44.87
C ASN A 1013 -12.54 -25.75 45.86
N PHE A 1014 -12.59 -24.50 45.40
CA PHE A 1014 -12.56 -23.32 46.27
C PHE A 1014 -13.90 -23.08 46.99
N ASN A 1015 -14.99 -23.70 46.49
CA ASN A 1015 -16.37 -23.44 46.92
C ASN A 1015 -16.69 -21.93 46.93
N SER A 1016 -16.29 -21.23 45.87
CA SER A 1016 -16.52 -19.79 45.72
C SER A 1016 -17.89 -19.51 45.09
N PRO A 1017 -18.62 -18.46 45.54
CA PRO A 1017 -19.81 -17.94 44.84
C PRO A 1017 -19.46 -17.08 43.62
N ASN A 1018 -18.18 -16.82 43.34
CA ASN A 1018 -17.75 -16.12 42.13
C ASN A 1018 -17.81 -17.06 40.90
N HIS A 1019 -17.89 -16.48 39.71
CA HIS A 1019 -18.00 -17.20 38.43
C HIS A 1019 -16.66 -17.22 37.68
N LEU A 1020 -16.30 -18.37 37.10
CA LEU A 1020 -15.08 -18.52 36.28
C LEU A 1020 -15.44 -18.55 34.78
N ARG A 1021 -14.81 -17.66 34.01
CA ARG A 1021 -14.74 -17.69 32.54
C ARG A 1021 -13.30 -18.03 32.11
N VAL A 1022 -13.18 -18.87 31.08
CA VAL A 1022 -11.91 -19.20 30.41
C VAL A 1022 -12.18 -19.18 28.91
N SER A 1023 -11.43 -18.38 28.16
CA SER A 1023 -11.38 -18.39 26.70
C SER A 1023 -9.98 -18.82 26.23
N ILE A 1024 -9.93 -19.48 25.07
CA ILE A 1024 -8.69 -19.68 24.31
C ILE A 1024 -8.73 -18.64 23.19
N ASP A 1025 -7.77 -17.72 23.18
CA ASP A 1025 -7.83 -16.52 22.35
C ASP A 1025 -7.03 -16.68 21.05
N HIS A 1026 -5.93 -17.45 21.11
CA HIS A 1026 -5.14 -17.92 19.96
C HIS A 1026 -4.55 -19.29 20.28
N ALA A 1027 -4.46 -20.16 19.27
CA ALA A 1027 -3.86 -21.49 19.40
C ALA A 1027 -3.12 -21.89 18.11
N SER A 1028 -1.85 -22.27 18.23
CA SER A 1028 -1.00 -22.73 17.12
C SER A 1028 -0.18 -23.97 17.49
N GLU A 1029 -0.02 -24.88 16.53
CA GLU A 1029 0.81 -26.07 16.69
C GLU A 1029 2.31 -25.72 16.73
N TRP A 1030 3.09 -26.62 17.33
CA TRP A 1030 4.55 -26.65 17.20
C TRP A 1030 4.96 -27.08 15.78
N TRP A 1031 6.21 -26.78 15.42
CA TRP A 1031 6.83 -27.28 14.20
C TRP A 1031 8.15 -27.98 14.52
N LEU A 1032 8.45 -29.04 13.77
CA LEU A 1032 9.74 -29.72 13.83
C LEU A 1032 10.01 -30.34 12.46
N GLY A 1033 10.91 -29.72 11.70
CA GLY A 1033 11.40 -30.27 10.44
C GLY A 1033 12.37 -31.43 10.67
N ASP A 1034 12.71 -32.12 9.58
CA ASP A 1034 13.73 -33.17 9.56
C ASP A 1034 15.08 -32.60 9.09
N PRO A 1035 16.09 -32.45 9.96
CA PRO A 1035 17.43 -31.94 9.60
C PRO A 1035 18.14 -32.73 8.49
N GLU A 1036 17.73 -33.98 8.25
CA GLU A 1036 18.31 -34.86 7.23
C GLU A 1036 17.61 -34.76 5.86
N ASN A 1037 16.59 -33.91 5.71
CA ASN A 1037 15.91 -33.74 4.42
C ASN A 1037 16.75 -32.93 3.40
N LYS A 1038 16.37 -32.97 2.12
CA LYS A 1038 17.12 -32.30 1.03
C LYS A 1038 17.22 -30.78 1.24
N ALA A 1039 16.14 -30.14 1.68
CA ALA A 1039 16.11 -28.70 1.93
C ALA A 1039 17.09 -28.28 3.04
N PHE A 1040 17.11 -28.98 4.18
CA PHE A 1040 18.07 -28.71 5.25
C PHE A 1040 19.53 -28.95 4.84
N ARG A 1041 19.82 -30.02 4.09
CA ARG A 1041 21.19 -30.28 3.60
C ARG A 1041 21.67 -29.23 2.59
N THR A 1042 20.82 -28.85 1.63
CA THR A 1042 21.14 -27.79 0.65
C THR A 1042 21.28 -26.42 1.33
N LEU A 1043 20.39 -26.10 2.28
CA LEU A 1043 20.47 -24.87 3.06
C LEU A 1043 21.74 -24.81 3.91
N ALA A 1044 22.05 -25.86 4.66
CA ALA A 1044 23.24 -25.90 5.52
C ALA A 1044 24.54 -25.77 4.72
N ARG A 1045 24.64 -26.42 3.57
CA ARG A 1045 25.77 -26.27 2.64
C ARG A 1045 25.85 -24.85 2.07
N ALA A 1046 24.75 -24.26 1.63
CA ALA A 1046 24.74 -22.89 1.11
C ALA A 1046 25.15 -21.85 2.19
N VAL A 1047 24.74 -22.05 3.44
CA VAL A 1047 25.19 -21.24 4.58
C VAL A 1047 26.69 -21.43 4.83
N GLU A 1048 27.19 -22.67 4.84
CA GLU A 1048 28.61 -22.98 5.04
C GLU A 1048 29.50 -22.38 3.94
N GLU A 1049 29.10 -22.46 2.68
CA GLU A 1049 29.80 -21.86 1.54
C GLU A 1049 29.86 -20.32 1.60
N VAL A 1050 28.80 -19.66 2.09
CA VAL A 1050 28.69 -18.19 2.14
C VAL A 1050 29.29 -17.58 3.42
N TRP A 1051 29.36 -18.34 4.52
CA TRP A 1051 29.97 -17.90 5.79
C TRP A 1051 31.36 -18.47 6.07
N GLY A 1052 31.80 -19.50 5.34
CA GLY A 1052 33.07 -20.20 5.62
C GLY A 1052 33.04 -21.00 6.93
N LYS A 1053 31.84 -21.27 7.46
CA LYS A 1053 31.61 -21.89 8.77
C LYS A 1053 30.32 -22.71 8.74
N ARG A 1054 30.43 -24.00 9.06
CA ARG A 1054 29.29 -24.93 9.18
C ARG A 1054 28.24 -24.39 10.16
N PRO A 1055 26.95 -24.33 9.80
CA PRO A 1055 25.93 -23.78 10.68
C PRO A 1055 25.58 -24.70 11.85
N LEU A 1056 25.17 -24.09 12.96
CA LEU A 1056 24.56 -24.79 14.09
C LEU A 1056 23.08 -25.09 13.80
N PHE A 1057 22.67 -26.34 14.00
CA PHE A 1057 21.27 -26.73 13.95
C PHE A 1057 20.58 -26.37 15.26
N ILE A 1058 19.74 -25.32 15.24
CA ILE A 1058 19.05 -24.79 16.41
C ILE A 1058 17.54 -25.06 16.35
N ARG A 1059 16.91 -24.96 17.52
CA ARG A 1059 15.45 -24.79 17.63
C ARG A 1059 15.19 -23.40 18.19
N GLU A 1060 13.96 -22.94 18.08
CA GLU A 1060 13.57 -21.58 18.46
C GLU A 1060 12.51 -21.58 19.58
N GLY A 1061 12.53 -20.51 20.37
CA GLY A 1061 11.64 -20.35 21.52
C GLY A 1061 10.26 -19.80 21.13
N GLY A 1062 10.16 -19.16 19.96
CA GLY A 1062 8.96 -18.59 19.37
C GLY A 1062 8.03 -19.63 18.72
N SER A 1063 7.09 -19.12 17.94
CA SER A 1063 6.05 -19.87 17.21
C SER A 1063 5.72 -19.10 15.93
N ILE A 1064 5.73 -19.74 14.77
CA ILE A 1064 5.32 -19.15 13.48
C ILE A 1064 4.13 -19.98 12.97
N PRO A 1065 2.86 -19.52 13.15
CA PRO A 1065 1.67 -20.35 12.96
C PRO A 1065 1.43 -20.86 11.53
N ALA A 1066 2.13 -20.28 10.54
CA ALA A 1066 2.03 -20.62 9.13
C ALA A 1066 2.83 -21.88 8.74
N VAL A 1067 4.05 -22.08 9.26
CA VAL A 1067 4.98 -23.14 8.77
C VAL A 1067 4.34 -24.52 8.85
N ARG A 1068 3.87 -24.89 10.04
CA ARG A 1068 3.23 -26.18 10.28
C ARG A 1068 1.94 -26.36 9.49
N PHE A 1069 1.23 -25.27 9.23
CA PHE A 1069 0.02 -25.28 8.40
C PHE A 1069 0.36 -25.52 6.92
N LEU A 1070 1.36 -24.83 6.37
CA LEU A 1070 1.79 -24.98 4.98
C LEU A 1070 2.30 -26.40 4.69
N GLU A 1071 3.09 -27.00 5.59
CA GLU A 1071 3.49 -28.41 5.48
C GLU A 1071 2.28 -29.35 5.36
N MET A 1072 1.27 -29.18 6.23
CA MET A 1072 0.09 -30.05 6.23
C MET A 1072 -0.86 -29.80 5.07
N GLU A 1073 -0.95 -28.55 4.58
CA GLU A 1073 -1.83 -28.20 3.48
C GLU A 1073 -1.24 -28.64 2.13
N PHE A 1074 0.05 -28.43 1.88
CA PHE A 1074 0.69 -28.80 0.62
C PHE A 1074 1.30 -30.22 0.61
N GLY A 1075 1.57 -30.82 1.78
CA GLY A 1075 2.28 -32.10 1.87
C GLY A 1075 3.80 -31.98 1.66
N ALA A 1076 4.33 -30.76 1.60
CA ALA A 1076 5.73 -30.43 1.38
C ALA A 1076 6.52 -30.34 2.70
N ALA A 1077 7.83 -30.57 2.64
CA ALA A 1077 8.73 -30.41 3.78
C ALA A 1077 9.27 -28.97 3.88
N ALA A 1078 9.30 -28.41 5.09
CA ALA A 1078 9.85 -27.07 5.34
C ALA A 1078 11.33 -27.09 5.76
N ALA A 1079 12.05 -26.01 5.45
CA ALA A 1079 13.33 -25.64 6.06
C ALA A 1079 13.39 -24.11 6.32
N HIS A 1080 14.13 -23.69 7.35
CA HIS A 1080 14.02 -22.34 7.91
C HIS A 1080 15.41 -21.71 8.15
N LEU A 1081 15.66 -20.59 7.48
CA LEU A 1081 16.92 -19.83 7.57
C LEU A 1081 16.77 -18.66 8.54
N PRO A 1082 17.46 -18.63 9.69
CA PRO A 1082 17.59 -17.42 10.47
C PRO A 1082 18.53 -16.43 9.76
N CYS A 1083 17.99 -15.27 9.37
CA CYS A 1083 18.75 -14.19 8.74
C CYS A 1083 19.32 -13.21 9.78
N GLY A 1084 18.55 -12.92 10.82
CA GLY A 1084 18.90 -11.95 11.86
C GLY A 1084 19.87 -12.49 12.91
N GLN A 1085 20.40 -11.59 13.73
CA GLN A 1085 21.35 -11.88 14.80
C GLN A 1085 20.70 -11.76 16.19
N ALA A 1086 21.32 -12.33 17.23
CA ALA A 1086 20.76 -12.29 18.59
C ALA A 1086 20.58 -10.85 19.12
N SER A 1087 21.39 -9.89 18.66
CA SER A 1087 21.29 -8.47 19.02
C SER A 1087 20.51 -7.60 18.01
N ASP A 1088 19.67 -8.19 17.16
CA ASP A 1088 18.83 -7.44 16.19
C ASP A 1088 17.60 -6.76 16.82
N HIS A 1089 17.25 -7.06 18.07
CA HIS A 1089 16.17 -6.40 18.84
C HIS A 1089 14.78 -6.41 18.15
N ALA A 1090 14.44 -7.50 17.46
CA ALA A 1090 13.08 -7.77 16.99
C ALA A 1090 12.04 -7.62 18.13
N HIS A 1091 10.86 -7.10 17.80
CA HIS A 1091 9.79 -6.70 18.73
C HIS A 1091 10.16 -5.65 19.81
N LEU A 1092 11.40 -5.14 19.82
CA LEU A 1092 11.89 -4.16 20.80
C LEU A 1092 12.23 -2.83 20.10
N ASP A 1093 12.72 -1.87 20.88
CA ASP A 1093 13.22 -0.60 20.37
C ASP A 1093 14.65 -0.77 19.83
N ASN A 1094 15.00 0.02 18.81
CA ASN A 1094 16.28 -0.09 18.08
C ASN A 1094 16.46 -1.41 17.32
N GLU A 1095 15.36 -1.94 16.77
CA GLU A 1095 15.43 -3.06 15.84
C GLU A 1095 16.37 -2.73 14.66
N ARG A 1096 17.23 -3.69 14.33
CA ARG A 1096 18.30 -3.54 13.36
C ARG A 1096 18.58 -4.85 12.64
N ILE A 1097 19.26 -4.78 11.50
CA ILE A 1097 19.87 -5.94 10.83
C ILE A 1097 21.28 -5.58 10.35
N ARG A 1098 22.25 -6.47 10.52
CA ARG A 1098 23.62 -6.29 10.01
C ARG A 1098 23.62 -6.35 8.48
N VAL A 1099 24.25 -5.39 7.79
CA VAL A 1099 24.26 -5.33 6.31
C VAL A 1099 24.81 -6.63 5.70
N ALA A 1100 25.88 -7.16 6.30
CA ALA A 1100 26.47 -8.44 5.89
C ALA A 1100 25.49 -9.63 6.00
N ASN A 1101 24.59 -9.63 6.99
CA ASN A 1101 23.58 -10.68 7.16
C ASN A 1101 22.52 -10.60 6.06
N LEU A 1102 22.03 -9.39 5.74
CA LEU A 1102 21.07 -9.18 4.65
C LEU A 1102 21.63 -9.66 3.30
N TYR A 1103 22.84 -9.23 2.94
CA TYR A 1103 23.44 -9.52 1.63
C TYR A 1103 23.86 -11.00 1.50
N LYS A 1104 24.37 -11.60 2.58
CA LYS A 1104 24.64 -13.05 2.62
C LYS A 1104 23.38 -13.88 2.62
N SER A 1105 22.27 -13.42 3.21
CA SER A 1105 20.98 -14.11 3.14
C SER A 1105 20.47 -14.19 1.70
N LYS A 1106 20.53 -13.08 0.94
CA LYS A 1106 20.27 -13.07 -0.51
C LYS A 1106 21.14 -14.11 -1.24
N SER A 1107 22.43 -14.13 -0.94
CA SER A 1107 23.40 -15.07 -1.55
C SER A 1107 23.09 -16.54 -1.24
N ILE A 1108 22.68 -16.86 0.00
CA ILE A 1108 22.27 -18.20 0.44
C ILE A 1108 20.98 -18.60 -0.27
N MET A 1109 19.96 -17.74 -0.25
CA MET A 1109 18.67 -17.99 -0.91
C MET A 1109 18.85 -18.22 -2.42
N LYS A 1110 19.71 -17.44 -3.09
CA LYS A 1110 20.02 -17.61 -4.52
C LYS A 1110 20.63 -18.98 -4.82
N LYS A 1111 21.49 -19.49 -3.94
CA LYS A 1111 22.01 -20.87 -4.03
C LYS A 1111 20.93 -21.91 -3.80
N VAL A 1112 20.15 -21.79 -2.72
CA VAL A 1112 19.11 -22.78 -2.38
C VAL A 1112 18.03 -22.86 -3.47
N PHE A 1113 17.55 -21.73 -4.00
CA PHE A 1113 16.56 -21.71 -5.08
C PHE A 1113 17.08 -22.38 -6.38
N ARG A 1114 18.37 -22.20 -6.72
CA ARG A 1114 18.98 -22.82 -7.89
C ARG A 1114 19.27 -24.32 -7.69
N GLU A 1115 19.69 -24.71 -6.48
CA GLU A 1115 20.32 -26.01 -6.19
C GLU A 1115 19.39 -27.02 -5.49
N LEU A 1116 18.30 -26.59 -4.83
CA LEU A 1116 17.33 -27.50 -4.19
C LEU A 1116 16.53 -28.37 -5.19
N PRO A 1117 16.17 -27.90 -6.41
CA PRO A 1117 15.45 -28.73 -7.39
C PRO A 1117 16.28 -29.87 -7.98
N LEU A 1118 17.62 -29.73 -7.97
CA LEU A 1118 18.60 -30.65 -8.59
C LEU A 1118 18.93 -31.81 -7.65
#